data_AF-A0AAE9EHB2-F1
#
_entry.id   AF-A0AAE9EHB2-F1
#
_cell.length_a   1.000
_cell.length_b   1.000
_cell.length_c   1.000
_cell.angle_alpha   90.00
_cell.angle_beta   90.00
_cell.angle_gamma   90.00
#
_symmetry.space_group_name_H-M   'P 1'
#
loop_
_entity.id
_entity.type
_entity.pdbx_description
1 polymer ?
#
loop_
_entity_poly.entity_id
_entity_poly.type
_entity_poly.pdbx_seq_one_letter_code
_entity_poly.pdbx_strand_id
1 'polypeptide(L)'
;MFSETFVPSIFSYKHRLLHLSVLFFIVPYWYSHYNEQHRLSSYSVETAMFLSWERAIVKPGAMFKKAVIGFNCNVDLIVSGVRVVEALNTTCSEGKDQESMESLADLHQTFAHFFQRGAAAERYMSSEEQFNILVNEAEASTRSHHHIGGNAALMADRIAANFPSTEVYLVGPIGPRSQALIHPSVKRTNSTRILKDELHVILEYKQGEILGDWVAPSSSRFITSHDHFSGSMVVMEMFFKAIAQFRPDLVIITGVHLLEFQSKEMRQEKMRLIKRNLLQINPKTPIHLELGSLADEAFSTDVISKILPYVDSLGINEQELTFLSHIADGPYREEYPVQAGTVHVHKVVEMLHWLLKTYGRDPTGQNPNKVGYRLSRIHFHCLTYHIMVSSGTDWSNLAAGLAAGARIAGRLSCNIGANTMDSELLEIRTAANFVLDKKMEKHYQFESHNPIASWMREDVLFVFTPVLVCRLPSKTVGIDDAISATGLLYSQFYRLAHEMLSPLRLSRLSIRLIRRKPPVEKGILDEGVTFSDVHNVILTPTTRLPYPEEELRDHLEKTSSEIMKERNKQRYGTRKKKDLGLIDFSHLPIEDHVVALFPGQGAQFVGMGQKVVEVPAAKRIFDEASEVLGYDMLKVCLEGPRQKLEQTLYCQPAVVTSSVAAFEALKASDPSIEENLTDAAGFSVGEYAALVAGKCLSFGDAIRIVKTRADAMSECGKLVKSGMVTVRVKATSKLDKAMTDARKVAIEKRELDICEVANYLYCGVRVIGGSETCLKFLEDNQDKYKIQVLKRLAVSAAFHTRQMESAVDKVAQAFRNIEMHRPVCNVYSNYTGKVMSSKKGDVRGAVAKQVNSPVRWEQIQQFLFRKHQNEVFPRFYEVGPGRQLGAMLFQTSKKMHKNYTHFSC
;
A
#
# COMPACT_ATOMS: atom_id res chain seq x y z
N MET A 1 -2.91 1.21 48.44
CA MET A 1 -3.66 1.74 49.59
C MET A 1 -5.06 1.13 49.55
N PHE A 2 -5.20 -0.10 50.04
CA PHE A 2 -6.47 -0.67 50.49
C PHE A 2 -6.12 -1.66 51.60
N SER A 3 -6.72 -1.41 52.75
CA SER A 3 -6.37 -1.93 54.06
C SER A 3 -6.83 -3.37 54.26
N GLU A 4 -6.03 -4.09 55.02
CA GLU A 4 -6.42 -5.28 55.78
C GLU A 4 -7.64 -4.96 56.64
N THR A 5 -8.84 -5.31 56.20
CA THR A 5 -10.04 -5.52 57.05
C THR A 5 -11.24 -5.77 56.15
N PHE A 6 -11.35 -6.95 55.52
CA PHE A 6 -12.64 -7.56 55.16
C PHE A 6 -12.47 -8.97 54.54
N VAL A 7 -11.87 -9.91 55.28
CA VAL A 7 -12.13 -11.34 55.02
C VAL A 7 -12.20 -12.09 56.36
N PRO A 8 -13.41 -12.26 56.92
CA PRO A 8 -13.68 -13.54 57.56
C PRO A 8 -15.11 -14.01 57.27
N SER A 9 -15.26 -14.96 56.33
CA SER A 9 -16.32 -16.00 56.39
C SER A 9 -16.33 -17.02 55.23
N ILE A 10 -15.53 -16.85 54.16
CA ILE A 10 -15.71 -17.69 52.95
C ILE A 10 -15.00 -19.06 53.03
N PHE A 11 -14.08 -19.30 53.97
CA PHE A 11 -13.36 -20.57 54.08
C PHE A 11 -14.02 -21.55 55.07
N SER A 12 -15.25 -21.98 54.76
CA SER A 12 -15.88 -23.13 55.43
C SER A 12 -15.46 -24.44 54.76
N TYR A 13 -15.09 -25.44 55.56
CA TYR A 13 -14.58 -26.75 55.15
C TYR A 13 -15.53 -27.56 54.24
N LYS A 14 -16.79 -27.12 54.06
CA LYS A 14 -17.84 -27.81 53.29
C LYS A 14 -17.81 -27.58 51.77
N HIS A 15 -16.98 -26.67 51.24
CA HIS A 15 -17.02 -26.29 49.82
C HIS A 15 -15.69 -26.47 49.05
N ARG A 16 -14.76 -27.32 49.53
CA ARG A 16 -13.46 -27.53 48.88
C ARG A 16 -13.53 -27.87 47.38
N LEU A 17 -14.53 -28.65 46.95
CA LEU A 17 -14.74 -29.00 45.54
C LEU A 17 -15.19 -27.82 44.68
N LEU A 18 -16.00 -26.90 45.23
CA LEU A 18 -16.46 -25.70 44.52
C LEU A 18 -15.33 -24.65 44.42
N HIS A 19 -14.47 -24.58 45.44
CA HIS A 19 -13.30 -23.70 45.40
C HIS A 19 -12.21 -24.20 44.43
N LEU A 20 -12.01 -25.52 44.36
CA LEU A 20 -11.13 -26.14 43.36
C LEU A 20 -11.63 -25.93 41.94
N SER A 21 -12.94 -26.07 41.69
CA SER A 21 -13.49 -25.82 40.34
C SER A 21 -13.39 -24.35 39.93
N VAL A 22 -13.63 -23.41 40.85
CA VAL A 22 -13.41 -21.97 40.58
C VAL A 22 -11.95 -21.66 40.27
N LEU A 23 -10.99 -22.24 40.99
CA LEU A 23 -9.56 -22.11 40.68
C LEU A 23 -9.20 -22.72 39.30
N PHE A 24 -9.80 -23.85 38.93
CA PHE A 24 -9.61 -24.49 37.62
C PHE A 24 -10.15 -23.67 36.44
N PHE A 25 -11.06 -22.72 36.67
CA PHE A 25 -11.51 -21.79 35.62
C PHE A 25 -10.76 -20.45 35.69
N ILE A 26 -10.55 -19.90 36.89
CA ILE A 26 -9.90 -18.60 37.07
C ILE A 26 -8.44 -18.65 36.68
N VAL A 27 -7.69 -19.68 37.06
CA VAL A 27 -6.24 -19.73 36.78
C VAL A 27 -5.96 -19.88 35.29
N PRO A 28 -6.59 -20.78 34.52
CA PRO A 28 -6.42 -20.82 33.07
C PRO A 28 -6.97 -19.59 32.36
N TYR A 29 -8.06 -18.98 32.84
CA TYR A 29 -8.57 -17.73 32.30
C TYR A 29 -7.59 -16.59 32.50
N TRP A 30 -7.04 -16.41 33.71
CA TRP A 30 -6.04 -15.39 34.00
C TRP A 30 -4.71 -15.66 33.28
N TYR A 31 -4.29 -16.92 33.19
CA TYR A 31 -3.10 -17.29 32.42
C TYR A 31 -3.29 -17.03 30.92
N SER A 32 -4.45 -17.39 30.36
CA SER A 32 -4.81 -17.09 28.97
C SER A 32 -4.89 -15.58 28.74
N HIS A 33 -5.53 -14.84 29.65
CA HIS A 33 -5.67 -13.39 29.57
C HIS A 33 -4.32 -12.68 29.68
N TYR A 34 -3.47 -13.09 30.63
CA TYR A 34 -2.12 -12.55 30.81
C TYR A 34 -1.22 -12.85 29.62
N ASN A 35 -1.27 -14.09 29.11
CA ASN A 35 -0.49 -14.49 27.94
C ASN A 35 -1.00 -13.79 26.67
N GLU A 36 -2.31 -13.57 26.54
CA GLU A 36 -2.89 -12.78 25.46
C GLU A 36 -2.48 -11.31 25.55
N GLN A 37 -2.49 -10.69 26.74
CA GLN A 37 -1.99 -9.33 26.92
C GLN A 37 -0.50 -9.17 26.61
N HIS A 38 0.33 -10.14 27.00
CA HIS A 38 1.76 -10.16 26.63
C HIS A 38 1.99 -10.40 25.14
N ARG A 39 1.15 -11.19 24.51
CA ARG A 39 1.20 -11.41 23.06
C ARG A 39 0.78 -10.14 22.31
N LEU A 40 -0.22 -9.43 22.82
CA LEU A 40 -0.70 -8.14 22.28
C LEU A 40 0.31 -7.01 22.43
N SER A 41 1.07 -6.95 23.53
CA SER A 41 2.14 -5.96 23.74
C SER A 41 3.36 -6.15 22.84
N SER A 42 3.49 -7.32 22.21
CA SER A 42 4.57 -7.64 21.25
C SER A 42 4.25 -7.22 19.81
N TYR A 43 2.99 -6.94 19.49
CA TYR A 43 2.56 -6.55 18.15
C TYR A 43 2.79 -5.07 17.87
N SER A 44 3.00 -4.71 16.59
CA SER A 44 2.91 -3.31 16.19
C SER A 44 1.51 -2.77 16.45
N VAL A 45 1.40 -1.46 16.63
CA VAL A 45 0.11 -0.79 16.87
C VAL A 45 -0.90 -1.13 15.77
N GLU A 46 -0.45 -1.13 14.52
CA GLU A 46 -1.25 -1.46 13.34
C GLU A 46 -1.69 -2.93 13.34
N THR A 47 -0.79 -3.83 13.74
CA THR A 47 -1.09 -5.26 13.82
C THR A 47 -2.12 -5.55 14.90
N ALA A 48 -1.97 -4.95 16.08
CA ALA A 48 -2.92 -5.09 17.17
C ALA A 48 -4.31 -4.54 16.79
N MET A 49 -4.35 -3.38 16.13
CA MET A 49 -5.58 -2.77 15.63
C MET A 49 -6.26 -3.62 14.56
N PHE A 50 -5.49 -4.15 13.61
CA PHE A 50 -6.01 -5.05 12.60
C PHE A 50 -6.61 -6.33 13.20
N LEU A 51 -5.92 -6.96 14.16
CA LEU A 51 -6.43 -8.14 14.86
C LEU A 51 -7.68 -7.82 15.70
N SER A 52 -7.74 -6.64 16.32
CA SER A 52 -8.93 -6.18 17.01
C SER A 52 -10.12 -6.01 16.05
N TRP A 53 -9.88 -5.52 14.83
CA TRP A 53 -10.90 -5.46 13.80
C TRP A 53 -11.35 -6.85 13.35
N GLU A 54 -10.45 -7.80 13.11
CA GLU A 54 -10.83 -9.18 12.74
C GLU A 54 -11.77 -9.81 13.78
N ARG A 55 -11.59 -9.49 15.07
CA ARG A 55 -12.50 -9.94 16.13
C ARG A 55 -13.84 -9.22 16.11
N ALA A 56 -13.85 -7.93 15.79
CA ALA A 56 -15.07 -7.11 15.74
C ALA A 56 -15.90 -7.33 14.46
N ILE A 57 -15.26 -7.69 13.35
CA ILE A 57 -15.91 -7.88 12.05
C ILE A 57 -16.62 -9.24 12.03
N VAL A 58 -17.91 -9.22 12.39
CA VAL A 58 -18.80 -10.38 12.34
C VAL A 58 -19.88 -10.13 11.29
N LYS A 59 -20.23 -11.17 10.52
CA LYS A 59 -21.32 -11.09 9.54
C LYS A 59 -22.66 -10.86 10.26
N PRO A 60 -23.58 -10.05 9.70
CA PRO A 60 -24.87 -9.82 10.33
C PRO A 60 -25.74 -11.08 10.29
N GLY A 61 -26.66 -11.21 11.25
CA GLY A 61 -27.53 -12.39 11.35
C GLY A 61 -28.46 -12.59 10.15
N ALA A 62 -28.79 -11.51 9.45
CA ALA A 62 -29.49 -11.50 8.18
C ALA A 62 -28.73 -10.59 7.21
N MET A 63 -28.14 -11.19 6.18
CA MET A 63 -27.49 -10.45 5.10
C MET A 63 -28.48 -10.11 3.99
N PHE A 64 -28.21 -9.02 3.27
CA PHE A 64 -28.91 -8.69 2.02
C PHE A 64 -28.65 -9.77 0.96
N LYS A 65 -29.71 -10.33 0.40
CA LYS A 65 -29.65 -11.38 -0.61
C LYS A 65 -29.77 -10.81 -2.02
N LYS A 66 -30.42 -9.66 -2.20
CA LYS A 66 -30.76 -9.07 -3.50
C LYS A 66 -30.58 -7.57 -3.49
N ALA A 67 -29.53 -7.09 -4.15
CA ALA A 67 -29.24 -5.67 -4.26
C ALA A 67 -29.52 -5.18 -5.69
N VAL A 68 -30.25 -4.06 -5.82
CA VAL A 68 -30.32 -3.29 -7.07
C VAL A 68 -29.51 -2.02 -6.89
N ILE A 69 -28.59 -1.77 -7.83
CA ILE A 69 -27.59 -0.71 -7.75
C ILE A 69 -27.62 0.10 -9.04
N GLY A 70 -27.63 1.42 -8.92
CA GLY A 70 -27.57 2.30 -10.07
C GLY A 70 -27.29 3.76 -9.71
N PHE A 71 -26.99 4.62 -10.67
CA PHE A 71 -27.08 4.32 -12.10
C PHE A 71 -25.88 4.73 -12.97
N ASN A 72 -24.80 5.26 -12.39
CA ASN A 72 -23.59 5.57 -13.15
C ASN A 72 -22.71 4.33 -13.41
N CYS A 73 -22.27 4.17 -14.65
CA CYS A 73 -21.34 3.12 -15.05
C CYS A 73 -20.52 3.63 -16.22
N ASN A 74 -19.20 3.64 -16.07
CA ASN A 74 -18.27 4.10 -17.08
C ASN A 74 -16.99 3.27 -17.05
N VAL A 75 -16.06 3.57 -17.93
CA VAL A 75 -14.73 2.94 -17.97
C VAL A 75 -13.69 4.03 -17.74
N ASP A 76 -12.89 3.85 -16.69
CA ASP A 76 -11.80 4.75 -16.36
C ASP A 76 -10.57 4.41 -17.21
N LEU A 77 -10.09 5.37 -17.98
CA LEU A 77 -8.87 5.31 -18.76
C LEU A 77 -7.77 6.09 -18.02
N ILE A 78 -6.91 5.36 -17.32
CA ILE A 78 -5.85 5.95 -16.49
C ILE A 78 -4.56 6.11 -17.31
N VAL A 79 -4.02 7.32 -17.33
CA VAL A 79 -2.84 7.70 -18.13
C VAL A 79 -1.98 8.75 -17.41
N SER A 80 -0.74 8.93 -17.86
CA SER A 80 0.12 10.03 -17.39
C SER A 80 -0.37 11.35 -17.99
N GLY A 81 -0.82 12.26 -17.12
CA GLY A 81 -1.44 13.52 -17.50
C GLY A 81 -0.52 14.42 -18.30
N VAL A 82 0.70 14.63 -17.82
CA VAL A 82 1.71 15.47 -18.50
C VAL A 82 1.98 14.96 -19.92
N ARG A 83 2.21 13.66 -20.09
CA ARG A 83 2.51 13.08 -21.40
C ARG A 83 1.36 13.25 -22.40
N VAL A 84 0.13 13.07 -21.95
CA VAL A 84 -1.04 13.23 -22.83
C VAL A 84 -1.23 14.71 -23.18
N VAL A 85 -1.15 15.61 -22.20
CA VAL A 85 -1.30 17.05 -22.44
C VAL A 85 -0.22 17.60 -23.38
N GLU A 86 1.03 17.13 -23.24
CA GLU A 86 2.12 17.48 -24.17
C GLU A 86 1.88 16.91 -25.58
N ALA A 87 1.29 15.72 -25.70
CA ALA A 87 1.00 15.09 -27.00
C ALA A 87 -0.13 15.81 -27.77
N LEU A 88 -1.07 16.45 -27.07
CA LEU A 88 -2.15 17.23 -27.69
C LEU A 88 -1.67 18.49 -28.43
N ASN A 89 -0.39 18.86 -28.28
CA ASN A 89 0.26 19.97 -28.99
C ASN A 89 -0.47 21.32 -28.80
N THR A 90 -1.07 21.54 -27.63
CA THR A 90 -1.72 22.80 -27.25
C THR A 90 -0.76 23.67 -26.43
N THR A 91 -0.84 24.99 -26.62
CA THR A 91 -0.02 25.95 -25.87
C THR A 91 -0.81 26.57 -24.72
N CYS A 92 -0.23 26.62 -23.53
CA CYS A 92 -0.83 27.25 -22.36
C CYS A 92 0.12 28.30 -21.78
N SER A 93 -0.32 29.55 -21.65
CA SER A 93 0.44 30.64 -21.02
C SER A 93 0.08 30.84 -19.55
N GLU A 94 -1.16 30.51 -19.15
CA GLU A 94 -1.67 30.69 -17.79
C GLU A 94 -2.72 29.62 -17.45
N GLY A 95 -2.62 29.03 -16.25
CA GLY A 95 -3.57 28.01 -15.78
C GLY A 95 -4.84 28.63 -15.19
N LYS A 96 -6.00 28.38 -15.82
CA LYS A 96 -7.31 28.91 -15.42
C LYS A 96 -8.29 27.76 -15.14
N ASP A 97 -9.04 27.86 -14.03
CA ASP A 97 -10.13 26.92 -13.76
C ASP A 97 -11.33 27.24 -14.63
N GLN A 98 -11.88 26.22 -15.28
CA GLN A 98 -13.08 26.30 -16.09
C GLN A 98 -14.02 25.18 -15.66
N GLU A 99 -15.30 25.49 -15.46
CA GLU A 99 -16.31 24.53 -15.00
C GLU A 99 -16.67 23.52 -16.08
N SER A 100 -16.82 23.99 -17.32
CA SER A 100 -17.00 23.18 -18.53
C SER A 100 -15.94 23.56 -19.56
N MET A 101 -15.35 22.56 -20.21
CA MET A 101 -14.28 22.74 -21.20
C MET A 101 -14.83 22.49 -22.61
N GLU A 102 -14.65 23.42 -23.55
CA GLU A 102 -15.14 23.26 -24.93
C GLU A 102 -14.04 22.79 -25.89
N SER A 103 -12.78 23.06 -25.53
CA SER A 103 -11.61 22.78 -26.37
C SER A 103 -10.48 22.08 -25.62
N LEU A 104 -9.54 21.48 -26.36
CA LEU A 104 -8.30 20.92 -25.78
C LEU A 104 -7.39 21.99 -25.16
N ALA A 105 -7.54 23.26 -25.56
CA ALA A 105 -6.84 24.37 -24.93
C ALA A 105 -7.41 24.66 -23.53
N ASP A 106 -8.73 24.58 -23.38
CA ASP A 106 -9.40 24.70 -22.06
C ASP A 106 -9.00 23.55 -21.14
N LEU A 107 -8.90 22.34 -21.69
CA LEU A 107 -8.36 21.19 -20.96
C LEU A 107 -6.94 21.45 -20.46
N HIS A 108 -6.04 21.94 -21.31
CA HIS A 108 -4.66 22.24 -20.90
C HIS A 108 -4.62 23.34 -19.82
N GLN A 109 -5.36 24.44 -20.00
CA GLN A 109 -5.42 25.52 -19.00
C GLN A 109 -5.95 25.05 -17.65
N THR A 110 -7.01 24.25 -17.67
CA THR A 110 -7.66 23.74 -16.46
C THR A 110 -6.79 22.68 -15.79
N PHE A 111 -6.19 21.78 -16.57
CA PHE A 111 -5.20 20.82 -16.07
C PHE A 111 -4.02 21.55 -15.41
N ALA A 112 -3.43 22.56 -16.07
CA ALA A 112 -2.34 23.35 -15.53
C ALA A 112 -2.73 24.06 -14.23
N HIS A 113 -3.96 24.57 -14.13
CA HIS A 113 -4.49 25.21 -12.91
C HIS A 113 -4.47 24.29 -11.69
N PHE A 114 -4.88 23.03 -11.86
CA PHE A 114 -4.88 22.05 -10.77
C PHE A 114 -3.51 21.41 -10.55
N PHE A 115 -2.74 21.20 -11.64
CA PHE A 115 -1.38 20.68 -11.61
C PHE A 115 -0.44 21.55 -10.76
N GLN A 116 -0.45 22.87 -10.96
CA GLN A 116 0.38 23.80 -10.18
C GLN A 116 0.00 23.85 -8.69
N ARG A 117 -1.25 23.47 -8.35
CA ARG A 117 -1.74 23.38 -6.97
C ARG A 117 -1.55 21.99 -6.36
N GLY A 118 -1.29 20.98 -7.20
CA GLY A 118 -1.25 19.57 -6.79
C GLY A 118 -2.59 19.06 -6.28
N ALA A 119 -3.69 19.62 -6.79
CA ALA A 119 -5.05 19.38 -6.31
C ALA A 119 -5.82 18.44 -7.24
N ALA A 120 -6.77 17.67 -6.69
CA ALA A 120 -7.65 16.84 -7.49
C ALA A 120 -8.77 17.67 -8.09
N ALA A 121 -9.19 17.35 -9.31
CA ALA A 121 -10.34 17.97 -9.94
C ALA A 121 -11.00 17.03 -10.95
N GLU A 122 -12.27 17.29 -11.20
CA GLU A 122 -13.09 16.63 -12.21
C GLU A 122 -13.83 17.68 -13.01
N ARG A 123 -13.79 17.61 -14.35
CA ARG A 123 -14.39 18.60 -15.24
C ARG A 123 -15.04 17.95 -16.45
N TYR A 124 -16.21 18.46 -16.81
CA TYR A 124 -16.95 18.02 -17.99
C TYR A 124 -16.39 18.68 -19.26
N MET A 125 -16.26 17.89 -20.33
CA MET A 125 -15.92 18.43 -21.64
C MET A 125 -17.16 18.43 -22.53
N SER A 126 -17.57 19.59 -23.03
CA SER A 126 -18.85 19.73 -23.75
C SER A 126 -18.80 19.25 -25.20
N SER A 127 -17.61 19.26 -25.82
CA SER A 127 -17.42 18.84 -27.21
C SER A 127 -17.03 17.36 -27.31
N GLU A 128 -17.92 16.55 -27.88
CA GLU A 128 -17.67 15.11 -28.13
C GLU A 128 -16.47 14.90 -29.06
N GLU A 129 -16.33 15.73 -30.09
CA GLU A 129 -15.24 15.63 -31.07
C GLU A 129 -13.88 15.82 -30.39
N GLN A 130 -13.74 16.88 -29.60
CA GLN A 130 -12.51 17.16 -28.84
C GLN A 130 -12.25 16.05 -27.81
N PHE A 131 -13.31 15.48 -27.21
CA PHE A 131 -13.18 14.39 -26.24
C PHE A 131 -12.65 13.11 -26.88
N ASN A 132 -13.13 12.80 -28.08
CA ASN A 132 -12.63 11.66 -28.82
C ASN A 132 -11.15 11.81 -29.22
N ILE A 133 -10.69 13.04 -29.53
CA ILE A 133 -9.26 13.30 -29.77
C ILE A 133 -8.43 13.01 -28.51
N LEU A 134 -8.86 13.52 -27.35
CA LEU A 134 -8.22 13.24 -26.06
C LEU A 134 -8.14 11.73 -25.78
N VAL A 135 -9.25 11.01 -25.98
CA VAL A 135 -9.32 9.56 -25.76
C VAL A 135 -8.33 8.82 -26.66
N ASN A 136 -8.24 9.17 -27.95
CA ASN A 136 -7.32 8.52 -28.88
C ASN A 136 -5.85 8.70 -28.43
N GLU A 137 -5.47 9.91 -28.01
CA GLU A 137 -4.11 10.17 -27.48
C GLU A 137 -3.86 9.44 -26.16
N ALA A 138 -4.86 9.40 -25.28
CA ALA A 138 -4.77 8.65 -24.03
C ALA A 138 -4.59 7.14 -24.29
N GLU A 139 -5.34 6.55 -25.23
CA GLU A 139 -5.23 5.13 -25.59
C GLU A 139 -3.89 4.79 -26.25
N ALA A 140 -3.35 5.68 -27.09
CA ALA A 140 -2.04 5.52 -27.74
C ALA A 140 -0.86 5.50 -26.76
N SER A 141 -1.05 5.96 -25.52
CA SER A 141 -0.03 5.97 -24.49
C SER A 141 0.39 4.55 -24.05
N THR A 142 1.70 4.27 -24.05
CA THR A 142 2.34 2.99 -23.66
C THR A 142 1.99 2.42 -22.27
N ARG A 143 1.21 3.13 -21.45
CA ARG A 143 0.80 2.74 -20.09
C ARG A 143 -0.69 2.99 -19.83
N SER A 144 -1.53 3.01 -20.86
CA SER A 144 -2.97 3.15 -20.70
C SER A 144 -3.56 1.89 -20.04
N HIS A 145 -4.36 2.10 -18.99
CA HIS A 145 -5.06 1.03 -18.28
C HIS A 145 -6.55 1.34 -18.19
N HIS A 146 -7.37 0.36 -18.53
CA HIS A 146 -8.83 0.45 -18.42
C HIS A 146 -9.28 -0.21 -17.12
N HIS A 147 -10.08 0.51 -16.36
CA HIS A 147 -10.72 0.01 -15.15
C HIS A 147 -12.21 0.25 -15.18
N ILE A 148 -12.97 -0.55 -14.45
CA ILE A 148 -14.38 -0.25 -14.23
C ILE A 148 -14.49 1.02 -13.40
N GLY A 149 -15.28 1.98 -13.89
CA GLY A 149 -15.54 3.27 -13.27
C GLY A 149 -17.02 3.46 -12.96
N GLY A 150 -17.31 4.49 -12.17
CA GLY A 150 -18.66 4.85 -11.75
C GLY A 150 -19.04 4.18 -10.45
N ASN A 151 -19.49 4.99 -9.49
CA ASN A 151 -19.82 4.58 -8.13
C ASN A 151 -20.72 3.34 -8.09
N ALA A 152 -21.80 3.31 -8.89
CA ALA A 152 -22.72 2.17 -8.90
C ALA A 152 -22.04 0.88 -9.42
N ALA A 153 -21.26 0.97 -10.49
CA ALA A 153 -20.56 -0.19 -11.02
C ALA A 153 -19.45 -0.68 -10.07
N LEU A 154 -18.72 0.23 -9.43
CA LEU A 154 -17.69 -0.07 -8.43
C LEU A 154 -18.29 -0.76 -7.19
N MET A 155 -19.40 -0.24 -6.67
CA MET A 155 -20.13 -0.87 -5.56
C MET A 155 -20.68 -2.25 -5.97
N ALA A 156 -21.23 -2.38 -7.17
CA ALA A 156 -21.76 -3.64 -7.68
C ALA A 156 -20.68 -4.72 -7.84
N ASP A 157 -19.55 -4.36 -8.46
CA ASP A 157 -18.38 -5.23 -8.62
C ASP A 157 -17.83 -5.66 -7.25
N ARG A 158 -17.74 -4.73 -6.30
CA ARG A 158 -17.27 -5.00 -4.94
C ARG A 158 -18.19 -5.97 -4.19
N ILE A 159 -19.51 -5.76 -4.27
CA ILE A 159 -20.48 -6.63 -3.60
C ILE A 159 -20.42 -8.03 -4.22
N ALA A 160 -20.39 -8.12 -5.54
CA ALA A 160 -20.31 -9.39 -6.26
C ALA A 160 -19.05 -10.19 -5.93
N ALA A 161 -17.89 -9.53 -5.81
CA ALA A 161 -16.62 -10.18 -5.52
C ALA A 161 -16.51 -10.66 -4.05
N ASN A 162 -17.00 -9.85 -3.09
CA ASN A 162 -16.78 -10.12 -1.66
C ASN A 162 -17.97 -10.80 -0.96
N PHE A 163 -19.17 -10.72 -1.54
CA PHE A 163 -20.42 -11.24 -0.97
C PHE A 163 -21.14 -12.12 -2.00
N PRO A 164 -20.61 -13.31 -2.32
CA PRO A 164 -21.16 -14.17 -3.39
C PRO A 164 -22.58 -14.67 -3.11
N SER A 165 -23.05 -14.59 -1.86
CA SER A 165 -24.44 -14.89 -1.46
C SER A 165 -25.44 -13.77 -1.78
N THR A 166 -24.95 -12.58 -2.15
CA THR A 166 -25.76 -11.42 -2.51
C THR A 166 -25.83 -11.33 -4.03
N GLU A 167 -27.04 -11.51 -4.56
CA GLU A 167 -27.33 -11.36 -5.97
C GLU A 167 -27.41 -9.87 -6.31
N VAL A 168 -26.50 -9.41 -7.16
CA VAL A 168 -26.38 -7.99 -7.53
C VAL A 168 -26.97 -7.76 -8.91
N TYR A 169 -27.85 -6.76 -9.00
CA TYR A 169 -28.41 -6.27 -10.25
C TYR A 169 -27.94 -4.83 -10.49
N LEU A 170 -27.04 -4.65 -11.46
CA LEU A 170 -26.53 -3.34 -11.84
C LEU A 170 -27.38 -2.78 -12.99
N VAL A 171 -27.86 -1.56 -12.81
CA VAL A 171 -28.48 -0.76 -13.88
C VAL A 171 -27.61 0.45 -14.14
N GLY A 172 -27.14 0.56 -15.38
CA GLY A 172 -26.31 1.67 -15.84
C GLY A 172 -26.06 1.53 -17.34
N PRO A 173 -25.41 2.53 -17.96
CA PRO A 173 -25.07 2.50 -19.37
C PRO A 173 -23.87 1.56 -19.58
N ILE A 174 -24.14 0.32 -20.01
CA ILE A 174 -23.13 -0.75 -20.08
C ILE A 174 -22.78 -1.02 -21.54
N GLY A 175 -21.55 -0.68 -21.92
CA GLY A 175 -20.97 -0.97 -23.23
C GLY A 175 -20.15 -2.25 -23.26
N PRO A 176 -19.52 -2.59 -24.41
CA PRO A 176 -18.73 -3.81 -24.56
C PRO A 176 -17.54 -3.94 -23.59
N ARG A 177 -16.83 -2.84 -23.28
CA ARG A 177 -15.65 -2.85 -22.41
C ARG A 177 -16.06 -2.95 -20.94
N SER A 178 -16.98 -2.12 -20.46
CA SER A 178 -17.53 -2.23 -19.10
C SER A 178 -18.16 -3.61 -18.90
N GLN A 179 -18.84 -4.17 -19.91
CA GLN A 179 -19.38 -5.52 -19.85
C GLN A 179 -18.32 -6.58 -19.51
N ALA A 180 -17.14 -6.49 -20.12
CA ALA A 180 -16.02 -7.40 -19.90
C ALA A 180 -15.29 -7.17 -18.57
N LEU A 181 -15.30 -5.94 -18.04
CA LEU A 181 -14.60 -5.57 -16.81
C LEU A 181 -15.41 -5.86 -15.54
N ILE A 182 -16.74 -5.74 -15.58
CA ILE A 182 -17.60 -5.98 -14.41
C ILE A 182 -17.67 -7.48 -14.10
N HIS A 183 -17.61 -7.83 -12.82
CA HIS A 183 -17.70 -9.21 -12.33
C HIS A 183 -18.82 -10.04 -12.99
N PRO A 184 -18.56 -11.31 -13.41
CA PRO A 184 -19.52 -12.13 -14.16
C PRO A 184 -20.84 -12.44 -13.44
N SER A 185 -20.86 -12.42 -12.11
CA SER A 185 -22.09 -12.68 -11.34
C SER A 185 -23.05 -11.48 -11.26
N VAL A 186 -22.61 -10.28 -11.66
CA VAL A 186 -23.47 -9.09 -11.67
C VAL A 186 -24.51 -9.22 -12.79
N LYS A 187 -25.79 -9.30 -12.40
CA LYS A 187 -26.92 -9.34 -13.34
C LYS A 187 -27.18 -7.96 -13.91
N ARG A 188 -27.58 -7.94 -15.18
CA ARG A 188 -27.73 -6.74 -16.01
C ARG A 188 -28.92 -6.94 -16.96
N THR A 189 -29.45 -5.84 -17.50
CA THR A 189 -30.42 -5.88 -18.59
C THR A 189 -29.80 -5.45 -19.91
N ASN A 190 -30.30 -6.00 -21.02
CA ASN A 190 -29.99 -5.48 -22.36
C ASN A 190 -30.62 -4.09 -22.59
N SER A 191 -31.60 -3.68 -21.80
CA SER A 191 -32.34 -2.42 -21.99
C SER A 191 -31.52 -1.16 -21.73
N THR A 192 -30.37 -1.27 -21.04
CA THR A 192 -29.43 -0.16 -20.81
C THR A 192 -28.08 -0.41 -21.49
N ARG A 193 -28.03 -1.35 -22.44
CA ARG A 193 -26.82 -1.63 -23.20
C ARG A 193 -26.59 -0.52 -24.21
N ILE A 194 -25.37 0.00 -24.24
CA ILE A 194 -24.93 1.04 -25.18
C ILE A 194 -23.94 0.45 -26.18
N LEU A 195 -23.77 1.12 -27.33
CA LEU A 195 -22.86 0.67 -28.39
C LEU A 195 -21.39 0.96 -28.06
N LYS A 196 -21.12 2.09 -27.41
CA LYS A 196 -19.79 2.55 -27.00
C LYS A 196 -19.85 2.91 -25.51
N ASP A 197 -18.86 2.45 -24.75
CA ASP A 197 -18.74 2.76 -23.33
C ASP A 197 -18.56 4.26 -23.08
N GLU A 198 -19.12 4.76 -21.98
CA GLU A 198 -18.75 6.06 -21.43
C GLU A 198 -17.34 5.97 -20.86
N LEU A 199 -16.47 6.90 -21.27
CA LEU A 199 -15.07 6.91 -20.88
C LEU A 199 -14.79 8.10 -19.97
N HIS A 200 -14.06 7.84 -18.89
CA HIS A 200 -13.51 8.88 -18.02
C HIS A 200 -12.00 8.86 -18.17
N VAL A 201 -11.41 9.96 -18.64
CA VAL A 201 -9.96 10.06 -18.81
C VAL A 201 -9.37 10.59 -17.50
N ILE A 202 -8.56 9.76 -16.84
CA ILE A 202 -7.89 10.09 -15.58
C ILE A 202 -6.42 10.41 -15.87
N LEU A 203 -6.11 11.70 -15.84
CA LEU A 203 -4.79 12.27 -16.05
C LEU A 203 -4.04 12.32 -14.71
N GLU A 204 -3.22 11.31 -14.44
CA GLU A 204 -2.40 11.26 -13.21
C GLU A 204 -1.07 12.00 -13.37
N TYR A 205 -0.66 12.70 -12.31
CA TYR A 205 0.65 13.33 -12.23
C TYR A 205 1.27 13.17 -10.84
N LYS A 206 2.62 13.15 -10.80
CA LYS A 206 3.40 12.90 -9.59
C LYS A 206 4.01 14.18 -9.05
N GLN A 207 4.26 14.20 -7.74
CA GLN A 207 5.04 15.26 -7.12
C GLN A 207 6.39 15.43 -7.83
N GLY A 208 6.72 16.66 -8.20
CA GLY A 208 7.95 17.01 -8.91
C GLY A 208 7.92 16.78 -10.42
N GLU A 209 6.81 16.30 -10.98
CA GLU A 209 6.61 16.25 -12.44
C GLU A 209 6.48 17.68 -12.98
N ILE A 210 6.92 17.89 -14.23
CA ILE A 210 7.06 19.22 -14.85
C ILE A 210 6.10 19.28 -16.05
N LEU A 211 5.35 20.37 -16.16
CA LEU A 211 4.52 20.71 -17.32
C LEU A 211 4.85 22.15 -17.71
N GLY A 212 5.53 22.36 -18.84
CA GLY A 212 6.02 23.69 -19.21
C GLY A 212 6.89 24.30 -18.11
N ASP A 213 6.48 25.47 -17.59
CA ASP A 213 7.16 26.18 -16.48
C ASP A 213 6.66 25.77 -15.08
N TRP A 214 5.65 24.90 -15.00
CA TRP A 214 5.03 24.49 -13.73
C TRP A 214 5.61 23.18 -13.20
N VAL A 215 5.68 23.06 -11.88
CA VAL A 215 6.10 21.82 -11.18
C VAL A 215 5.03 21.41 -10.18
N ALA A 216 4.57 20.16 -10.26
CA ALA A 216 3.53 19.65 -9.38
C ALA A 216 4.01 19.57 -7.91
N PRO A 217 3.36 20.24 -6.94
CA PRO A 217 3.77 20.23 -5.54
C PRO A 217 3.41 18.92 -4.80
N SER A 218 2.42 18.18 -5.30
CA SER A 218 1.96 16.88 -4.80
C SER A 218 1.48 16.01 -5.95
N SER A 219 1.51 14.68 -5.75
CA SER A 219 0.90 13.73 -6.68
C SER A 219 -0.62 13.83 -6.58
N SER A 220 -1.32 13.92 -7.70
CA SER A 220 -2.78 13.98 -7.76
C SER A 220 -3.28 13.53 -9.14
N ARG A 221 -4.58 13.66 -9.39
CA ARG A 221 -5.22 13.35 -10.67
C ARG A 221 -6.15 14.47 -11.13
N PHE A 222 -6.35 14.54 -12.44
CA PHE A 222 -7.39 15.35 -13.06
C PHE A 222 -8.29 14.42 -13.89
N ILE A 223 -9.60 14.49 -13.69
CA ILE A 223 -10.59 13.62 -14.35
C ILE A 223 -11.37 14.47 -15.34
N THR A 224 -11.59 13.93 -16.54
CA THR A 224 -12.53 14.53 -17.49
C THR A 224 -13.35 13.50 -18.21
N SER A 225 -14.60 13.84 -18.51
CA SER A 225 -15.56 12.97 -19.16
C SER A 225 -16.47 13.73 -20.13
N HIS A 226 -17.14 12.98 -20.99
CA HIS A 226 -18.22 13.42 -21.84
C HIS A 226 -19.39 12.43 -21.71
N ASP A 227 -20.07 12.47 -20.57
CA ASP A 227 -21.13 11.51 -20.23
C ASP A 227 -22.49 11.95 -20.81
N HIS A 228 -23.13 11.05 -21.54
CA HIS A 228 -24.44 11.27 -22.16
C HIS A 228 -25.55 10.41 -21.54
N PHE A 229 -25.23 9.18 -21.17
CA PHE A 229 -26.15 8.13 -20.77
C PHE A 229 -26.25 7.96 -19.26
N SER A 230 -25.15 8.11 -18.50
CA SER A 230 -25.19 7.94 -17.03
C SER A 230 -26.17 8.92 -16.38
N GLY A 231 -26.35 10.12 -16.93
CA GLY A 231 -27.36 11.08 -16.46
C GLY A 231 -28.73 10.98 -17.14
N SER A 232 -28.97 10.01 -18.03
CA SER A 232 -30.16 9.99 -18.90
C SER A 232 -31.43 9.51 -18.18
N MET A 233 -32.58 10.01 -18.62
CA MET A 233 -33.88 9.62 -18.06
C MET A 233 -34.20 8.13 -18.28
N VAL A 234 -33.77 7.58 -19.41
CA VAL A 234 -33.96 6.16 -19.77
C VAL A 234 -33.32 5.24 -18.73
N VAL A 235 -32.07 5.52 -18.34
CA VAL A 235 -31.35 4.68 -17.36
C VAL A 235 -32.03 4.77 -15.99
N MET A 236 -32.46 5.96 -15.56
CA MET A 236 -33.19 6.14 -14.29
C MET A 236 -34.52 5.38 -14.27
N GLU A 237 -35.30 5.45 -15.35
CA GLU A 237 -36.56 4.70 -15.46
C GLU A 237 -36.31 3.19 -15.44
N MET A 238 -35.27 2.72 -16.12
CA MET A 238 -34.87 1.30 -16.07
C MET A 238 -34.43 0.88 -14.68
N PHE A 239 -33.76 1.76 -13.92
CA PHE A 239 -33.36 1.50 -12.54
C PHE A 239 -34.58 1.27 -11.65
N PHE A 240 -35.56 2.19 -11.67
CA PHE A 240 -36.78 2.01 -10.87
C PHE A 240 -37.65 0.85 -11.35
N LYS A 241 -37.68 0.57 -12.66
CA LYS A 241 -38.32 -0.63 -13.21
C LYS A 241 -37.65 -1.91 -12.72
N ALA A 242 -36.32 -1.94 -12.65
CA ALA A 242 -35.57 -3.08 -12.12
C ALA A 242 -35.88 -3.32 -10.64
N ILE A 243 -36.05 -2.26 -9.83
CA ILE A 243 -36.48 -2.39 -8.43
C ILE A 243 -37.84 -3.09 -8.34
N ALA A 244 -38.81 -2.67 -9.16
CA ALA A 244 -40.14 -3.27 -9.19
C ALA A 244 -40.13 -4.76 -9.63
N GLN A 245 -39.28 -5.10 -10.60
CA GLN A 245 -39.17 -6.46 -11.14
C GLN A 245 -38.36 -7.41 -10.24
N PHE A 246 -37.21 -6.95 -9.75
CA PHE A 246 -36.26 -7.77 -9.01
C PHE A 246 -36.63 -7.93 -7.52
N ARG A 247 -37.43 -7.00 -6.99
CA ARG A 247 -37.87 -6.95 -5.59
C ARG A 247 -36.69 -7.09 -4.62
N PRO A 248 -35.73 -6.15 -4.65
CA PRO A 248 -34.53 -6.22 -3.83
C PRO A 248 -34.84 -6.06 -2.34
N ASP A 249 -33.94 -6.60 -1.51
CA ASP A 249 -33.86 -6.29 -0.08
C ASP A 249 -32.85 -5.20 0.23
N LEU A 250 -32.13 -4.68 -0.78
CA LEU A 250 -31.29 -3.48 -0.70
C LEU A 250 -31.34 -2.68 -2.01
N VAL A 251 -31.53 -1.36 -1.91
CA VAL A 251 -31.40 -0.44 -3.04
C VAL A 251 -30.24 0.51 -2.78
N ILE A 252 -29.33 0.62 -3.76
CA ILE A 252 -28.23 1.60 -3.73
C ILE A 252 -28.42 2.56 -4.90
N ILE A 253 -28.52 3.85 -4.58
CA ILE A 253 -28.61 4.94 -5.56
C ILE A 253 -27.35 5.80 -5.48
N THR A 254 -26.74 6.05 -6.64
CA THR A 254 -25.57 6.90 -6.81
C THR A 254 -25.50 7.39 -8.26
N GLY A 255 -24.56 8.27 -8.58
CA GLY A 255 -24.49 8.99 -9.86
C GLY A 255 -25.43 10.20 -9.94
N VAL A 256 -26.07 10.58 -8.82
CA VAL A 256 -26.92 11.78 -8.75
C VAL A 256 -26.10 13.05 -9.04
N HIS A 257 -24.84 13.10 -8.63
CA HIS A 257 -23.93 14.22 -8.88
C HIS A 257 -23.71 14.49 -10.39
N LEU A 258 -23.78 13.47 -11.24
CA LEU A 258 -23.63 13.64 -12.70
C LEU A 258 -24.75 14.47 -13.34
N LEU A 259 -25.85 14.69 -12.61
CA LEU A 259 -26.93 15.54 -13.08
C LEU A 259 -26.59 17.02 -13.01
N GLU A 260 -25.56 17.39 -12.27
CA GLU A 260 -25.08 18.75 -12.14
C GLU A 260 -24.82 19.43 -13.50
N PHE A 261 -24.25 18.68 -14.45
CA PHE A 261 -23.89 19.14 -15.80
C PHE A 261 -25.07 19.26 -16.78
N GLN A 262 -26.29 19.04 -16.32
CA GLN A 262 -27.49 19.08 -17.16
C GLN A 262 -28.19 20.44 -17.06
N SER A 263 -28.99 20.80 -18.09
CA SER A 263 -29.80 22.03 -18.04
C SER A 263 -30.70 22.04 -16.80
N LYS A 264 -30.99 23.24 -16.29
CA LYS A 264 -31.79 23.43 -15.06
C LYS A 264 -33.14 22.72 -15.14
N GLU A 265 -33.80 22.77 -16.29
CA GLU A 265 -35.10 22.14 -16.54
C GLU A 265 -35.00 20.61 -16.47
N MET A 266 -33.99 20.03 -17.12
CA MET A 266 -33.74 18.58 -17.08
C MET A 266 -33.37 18.12 -15.67
N ARG A 267 -32.58 18.90 -14.92
CA ARG A 267 -32.25 18.61 -13.52
C ARG A 267 -33.50 18.53 -12.67
N GLN A 268 -34.39 19.53 -12.77
CA GLN A 268 -35.63 19.56 -11.99
C GLN A 268 -36.55 18.38 -12.33
N GLU A 269 -36.69 18.03 -13.61
CA GLU A 269 -37.49 16.88 -14.04
C GLU A 269 -36.97 15.56 -13.47
N LYS A 270 -35.66 15.32 -13.60
CA LYS A 270 -34.99 14.11 -13.10
C LYS A 270 -35.05 14.02 -11.57
N MET A 271 -34.89 15.13 -10.85
CA MET A 271 -35.09 15.19 -9.39
C MET A 271 -36.51 14.81 -8.99
N ARG A 272 -37.53 15.31 -9.72
CA ARG A 272 -38.93 14.97 -9.47
C ARG A 272 -39.20 13.48 -9.73
N LEU A 273 -38.60 12.92 -10.79
CA LEU A 273 -38.68 11.50 -11.12
C LEU A 273 -38.09 10.64 -10.00
N ILE A 274 -36.87 10.95 -9.55
CA ILE A 274 -36.19 10.22 -8.46
C ILE A 274 -37.03 10.28 -7.20
N LYS A 275 -37.41 11.48 -6.74
CA LYS A 275 -38.22 11.66 -5.53
C LYS A 275 -39.53 10.87 -5.57
N ARG A 276 -40.27 10.95 -6.70
CA ARG A 276 -41.53 10.23 -6.88
C ARG A 276 -41.35 8.72 -6.75
N ASN A 277 -40.31 8.15 -7.35
CA ASN A 277 -40.10 6.71 -7.32
C ASN A 277 -39.53 6.24 -5.97
N LEU A 278 -38.66 7.02 -5.31
CA LEU A 278 -38.16 6.70 -3.96
C LEU A 278 -39.32 6.51 -2.96
N LEU A 279 -40.36 7.36 -3.06
CA LEU A 279 -41.57 7.27 -2.23
C LEU A 279 -42.39 5.99 -2.47
N GLN A 280 -42.23 5.34 -3.64
CA GLN A 280 -42.95 4.11 -3.98
C GLN A 280 -42.21 2.84 -3.54
N ILE A 281 -40.93 2.95 -3.18
CA ILE A 281 -40.14 1.81 -2.70
C ILE A 281 -40.65 1.38 -1.32
N ASN A 282 -40.79 0.06 -1.16
CA ASN A 282 -41.25 -0.54 0.10
C ASN A 282 -40.47 0.04 1.31
N PRO A 283 -41.14 0.54 2.35
CA PRO A 283 -40.50 1.03 3.57
C PRO A 283 -39.55 0.04 4.25
N LYS A 284 -39.74 -1.27 4.03
CA LYS A 284 -38.87 -2.34 4.57
C LYS A 284 -37.60 -2.57 3.76
N THR A 285 -37.51 -2.05 2.54
CA THR A 285 -36.30 -2.13 1.72
C THR A 285 -35.48 -0.86 1.98
N PRO A 286 -34.30 -0.95 2.63
CA PRO A 286 -33.45 0.20 2.86
C PRO A 286 -32.89 0.73 1.54
N ILE A 287 -32.84 2.06 1.45
CA ILE A 287 -32.25 2.78 0.32
C ILE A 287 -30.98 3.48 0.82
N HIS A 288 -29.85 3.19 0.20
CA HIS A 288 -28.57 3.85 0.47
C HIS A 288 -28.23 4.82 -0.66
N LEU A 289 -27.96 6.07 -0.32
CA LEU A 289 -27.41 7.08 -1.22
C LEU A 289 -25.91 7.18 -0.99
N GLU A 290 -25.12 6.87 -2.02
CA GLU A 290 -23.70 7.23 -2.04
C GLU A 290 -23.57 8.58 -2.75
N LEU A 291 -23.14 9.60 -2.00
CA LEU A 291 -22.91 10.92 -2.57
C LEU A 291 -21.55 10.92 -3.29
N GLY A 292 -21.46 11.66 -4.40
CA GLY A 292 -20.19 11.94 -5.04
C GLY A 292 -19.89 13.43 -5.00
N SER A 293 -18.82 13.85 -5.69
CA SER A 293 -18.42 15.24 -5.74
C SER A 293 -19.53 16.13 -6.31
N LEU A 294 -19.97 17.11 -5.52
CA LEU A 294 -20.93 18.14 -5.91
C LEU A 294 -20.24 19.51 -5.86
N ALA A 295 -20.51 20.39 -6.82
CA ALA A 295 -19.97 21.76 -6.80
C ALA A 295 -21.05 22.86 -6.91
N ASP A 296 -22.16 22.62 -7.61
CA ASP A 296 -23.25 23.59 -7.80
C ASP A 296 -24.13 23.67 -6.55
N GLU A 297 -24.13 24.84 -5.91
CA GLU A 297 -24.87 25.08 -4.67
C GLU A 297 -26.38 24.89 -4.85
N ALA A 298 -26.93 25.35 -5.98
CA ALA A 298 -28.37 25.28 -6.24
C ALA A 298 -28.84 23.83 -6.41
N PHE A 299 -28.11 23.04 -7.20
CA PHE A 299 -28.38 21.61 -7.36
C PHE A 299 -28.17 20.82 -6.07
N SER A 300 -27.12 21.12 -5.33
CA SER A 300 -26.81 20.44 -4.08
C SER A 300 -27.88 20.68 -3.02
N THR A 301 -28.41 21.90 -2.95
CA THR A 301 -29.57 22.24 -2.12
C THR A 301 -30.80 21.42 -2.51
N ASP A 302 -31.01 21.21 -3.80
CA ASP A 302 -32.08 20.34 -4.32
C ASP A 302 -31.87 18.88 -3.93
N VAL A 303 -30.65 18.34 -4.00
CA VAL A 303 -30.34 16.97 -3.58
C VAL A 303 -30.60 16.78 -2.08
N ILE A 304 -30.12 17.70 -1.24
CA ILE A 304 -30.33 17.67 0.21
C ILE A 304 -31.82 17.76 0.58
N SER A 305 -32.60 18.58 -0.13
CA SER A 305 -34.01 18.80 0.24
C SER A 305 -34.98 17.79 -0.40
N LYS A 306 -34.65 17.25 -1.59
CA LYS A 306 -35.57 16.42 -2.38
C LYS A 306 -35.20 14.94 -2.44
N ILE A 307 -33.96 14.56 -2.17
CA ILE A 307 -33.51 13.16 -2.22
C ILE A 307 -33.11 12.67 -0.84
N LEU A 308 -32.19 13.37 -0.17
CA LEU A 308 -31.60 12.93 1.10
C LEU A 308 -32.63 12.54 2.18
N PRO A 309 -33.78 13.23 2.35
CA PRO A 309 -34.74 12.85 3.37
C PRO A 309 -35.44 11.51 3.08
N TYR A 310 -35.45 11.06 1.82
CA TYR A 310 -36.20 9.87 1.38
C TYR A 310 -35.33 8.63 1.18
N VAL A 311 -34.09 8.66 1.63
CA VAL A 311 -33.20 7.48 1.70
C VAL A 311 -32.99 7.07 3.15
N ASP A 312 -32.68 5.81 3.42
CA ASP A 312 -32.49 5.29 4.78
C ASP A 312 -31.05 5.45 5.27
N SER A 313 -30.09 5.43 4.33
CA SER A 313 -28.67 5.59 4.62
C SER A 313 -27.99 6.54 3.65
N LEU A 314 -26.99 7.28 4.14
CA LEU A 314 -26.09 8.13 3.37
C LEU A 314 -24.62 7.67 3.52
N GLY A 315 -23.83 7.68 2.46
CA GLY A 315 -22.36 7.62 2.50
C GLY A 315 -21.77 8.95 2.00
N ILE A 316 -20.82 9.51 2.76
CA ILE A 316 -20.20 10.82 2.48
C ILE A 316 -18.77 10.92 3.02
N ASN A 317 -17.94 11.74 2.37
CA ASN A 317 -16.61 12.14 2.83
C ASN A 317 -16.56 13.54 3.48
N GLU A 318 -15.37 14.01 3.85
CA GLU A 318 -15.15 15.33 4.47
C GLU A 318 -15.47 16.52 3.56
N GLN A 319 -15.23 16.40 2.26
CA GLN A 319 -15.49 17.47 1.31
C GLN A 319 -16.99 17.66 1.15
N GLU A 320 -17.72 16.57 0.94
CA GLU A 320 -19.17 16.57 0.86
C GLU A 320 -19.80 17.06 2.15
N LEU A 321 -19.42 16.52 3.32
CA LEU A 321 -20.04 16.92 4.59
C LEU A 321 -19.90 18.42 4.88
N THR A 322 -18.71 18.97 4.71
CA THR A 322 -18.46 20.41 4.93
C THR A 322 -19.18 21.27 3.89
N PHE A 323 -19.25 20.80 2.64
CA PHE A 323 -20.02 21.48 1.59
C PHE A 323 -21.53 21.49 1.89
N LEU A 324 -22.11 20.36 2.32
CA LEU A 324 -23.51 20.32 2.73
C LEU A 324 -23.78 21.26 3.92
N SER A 325 -22.84 21.34 4.86
CA SER A 325 -22.92 22.30 5.97
C SER A 325 -22.82 23.74 5.48
N HIS A 326 -21.96 24.02 4.51
CA HIS A 326 -21.81 25.34 3.91
C HIS A 326 -23.10 25.85 3.26
N ILE A 327 -23.68 25.05 2.36
CA ILE A 327 -24.82 25.48 1.55
C ILE A 327 -26.15 25.53 2.31
N ALA A 328 -26.29 24.73 3.38
CA ALA A 328 -27.51 24.67 4.18
C ALA A 328 -27.39 25.36 5.54
N ASP A 329 -26.41 26.26 5.68
CA ASP A 329 -26.17 27.06 6.91
C ASP A 329 -26.03 26.20 8.18
N GLY A 330 -25.29 25.10 8.05
CA GLY A 330 -25.00 24.16 9.12
C GLY A 330 -23.81 24.57 10.00
N PRO A 331 -23.50 23.75 11.02
CA PRO A 331 -22.36 23.99 11.91
C PRO A 331 -21.02 23.96 11.18
N TYR A 332 -20.11 24.86 11.53
CA TYR A 332 -18.75 24.94 10.95
C TYR A 332 -18.74 25.12 9.42
N ARG A 333 -19.72 25.85 8.87
CA ARG A 333 -19.82 26.18 7.44
C ARG A 333 -18.57 26.87 6.86
N GLU A 334 -17.78 27.51 7.72
CA GLU A 334 -16.52 28.17 7.39
C GLU A 334 -15.37 27.20 7.10
N GLU A 335 -15.53 25.89 7.39
CA GLU A 335 -14.52 24.87 7.09
C GLU A 335 -14.47 24.48 5.61
N TYR A 336 -15.45 24.93 4.80
CA TYR A 336 -15.44 24.74 3.35
C TYR A 336 -14.78 25.95 2.65
N PRO A 337 -13.84 25.73 1.70
CA PRO A 337 -13.33 24.44 1.24
C PRO A 337 -12.36 23.79 2.23
N VAL A 338 -12.43 22.46 2.33
CA VAL A 338 -11.59 21.67 3.26
C VAL A 338 -10.11 21.81 2.93
N GLN A 339 -9.31 22.18 3.93
CA GLN A 339 -7.86 22.10 3.86
C GLN A 339 -7.35 20.77 4.43
N ALA A 340 -6.25 20.24 3.88
CA ALA A 340 -5.72 18.96 4.33
C ALA A 340 -5.33 19.00 5.82
N GLY A 341 -6.00 18.17 6.64
CA GLY A 341 -5.72 18.03 8.07
C GLY A 341 -6.48 18.98 9.01
N THR A 342 -7.44 19.78 8.53
CA THR A 342 -8.13 20.79 9.36
C THR A 342 -9.41 20.31 10.04
N VAL A 343 -10.11 19.30 9.50
CA VAL A 343 -11.42 18.92 10.05
C VAL A 343 -11.28 18.04 11.28
N HIS A 344 -11.40 18.66 12.45
CA HIS A 344 -11.39 17.95 13.72
C HIS A 344 -12.65 17.08 13.92
N VAL A 345 -12.47 15.91 14.55
CA VAL A 345 -13.54 14.92 14.76
C VAL A 345 -14.80 15.51 15.43
N HIS A 346 -14.64 16.34 16.46
CA HIS A 346 -15.78 16.95 17.14
C HIS A 346 -16.62 17.87 16.25
N LYS A 347 -16.02 18.50 15.23
CA LYS A 347 -16.75 19.30 14.24
C LYS A 347 -17.57 18.40 13.33
N VAL A 348 -16.96 17.30 12.86
CA VAL A 348 -17.66 16.26 12.07
C VAL A 348 -18.84 15.68 12.83
N VAL A 349 -18.66 15.33 14.11
CA VAL A 349 -19.74 14.80 14.95
C VAL A 349 -20.91 15.79 15.06
N GLU A 350 -20.62 17.08 15.20
CA GLU A 350 -21.67 18.10 15.26
C GLU A 350 -22.38 18.31 13.92
N MET A 351 -21.66 18.31 12.80
CA MET A 351 -22.23 18.36 11.45
C MET A 351 -23.09 17.11 11.17
N LEU A 352 -22.62 15.90 11.49
CA LEU A 352 -23.37 14.65 11.32
C LEU A 352 -24.63 14.62 12.18
N HIS A 353 -24.52 15.07 13.44
CA HIS A 353 -25.68 15.22 14.32
C HIS A 353 -26.71 16.19 13.73
N TRP A 354 -26.26 17.37 13.27
CA TRP A 354 -27.13 18.33 12.61
C TRP A 354 -27.78 17.74 11.35
N LEU A 355 -27.03 17.09 10.48
CA LEU A 355 -27.56 16.53 9.22
C LEU A 355 -28.67 15.51 9.50
N LEU A 356 -28.44 14.62 10.47
CA LEU A 356 -29.44 13.63 10.88
C LEU A 356 -30.63 14.27 11.61
N LYS A 357 -30.41 15.29 12.43
CA LYS A 357 -31.50 16.00 13.11
C LYS A 357 -32.30 16.91 12.19
N THR A 358 -31.74 17.38 11.10
CA THR A 358 -32.43 18.25 10.13
C THR A 358 -33.16 17.41 9.08
N TYR A 359 -32.47 16.47 8.45
CA TYR A 359 -33.00 15.70 7.31
C TYR A 359 -33.34 14.25 7.63
N GLY A 360 -33.00 13.79 8.83
CA GLY A 360 -33.35 12.45 9.30
C GLY A 360 -34.80 12.30 9.73
N ARG A 361 -35.22 11.04 9.79
CA ARG A 361 -36.52 10.61 10.29
C ARG A 361 -36.77 11.14 11.69
N ASP A 362 -37.99 11.62 11.93
CA ASP A 362 -38.47 11.89 13.28
C ASP A 362 -39.00 10.59 13.91
N PRO A 363 -38.37 10.05 14.97
CA PRO A 363 -38.84 8.84 15.64
C PRO A 363 -40.17 9.07 16.37
N THR A 364 -40.46 10.30 16.79
CA THR A 364 -41.69 10.64 17.53
C THR A 364 -42.90 10.79 16.61
N GLY A 365 -42.66 11.06 15.32
CA GLY A 365 -43.69 11.32 14.32
C GLY A 365 -44.50 12.60 14.57
N GLN A 366 -44.03 13.48 15.45
CA GLN A 366 -44.75 14.69 15.86
C GLN A 366 -44.46 15.87 14.92
N ASN A 367 -43.33 15.87 14.20
CA ASN A 367 -42.97 16.94 13.30
C ASN A 367 -43.64 16.79 11.91
N PRO A 368 -44.63 17.64 11.57
CA PRO A 368 -45.34 17.53 10.30
C PRO A 368 -44.44 17.80 9.08
N ASN A 369 -43.32 18.50 9.26
CA ASN A 369 -42.39 18.82 8.18
C ASN A 369 -41.49 17.62 7.79
N LYS A 370 -41.50 16.55 8.60
CA LYS A 370 -40.66 15.36 8.41
C LYS A 370 -41.46 14.11 8.01
N VAL A 371 -42.70 14.30 7.57
CA VAL A 371 -43.55 13.19 7.13
C VAL A 371 -42.90 12.50 5.92
N GLY A 372 -42.68 11.18 6.05
CA GLY A 372 -42.05 10.35 5.02
C GLY A 372 -40.52 10.40 5.00
N TYR A 373 -39.88 11.11 5.95
CA TYR A 373 -38.42 11.09 6.06
C TYR A 373 -37.95 9.72 6.57
N ARG A 374 -36.89 9.20 5.96
CA ARG A 374 -36.38 7.84 6.14
C ARG A 374 -34.96 7.79 6.71
N LEU A 375 -34.18 8.86 6.53
CA LEU A 375 -32.76 8.86 6.83
C LEU A 375 -32.54 8.58 8.32
N SER A 376 -31.85 7.48 8.58
CA SER A 376 -31.56 7.01 9.94
C SER A 376 -30.12 6.53 10.11
N ARG A 377 -29.32 6.48 9.04
CA ARG A 377 -27.90 6.09 9.09
C ARG A 377 -27.05 6.99 8.19
N ILE A 378 -25.90 7.44 8.68
CA ILE A 378 -24.87 8.09 7.86
C ILE A 378 -23.55 7.38 8.10
N HIS A 379 -22.85 7.02 7.03
CA HIS A 379 -21.50 6.48 7.05
C HIS A 379 -20.55 7.56 6.52
N PHE A 380 -19.86 8.20 7.45
CA PHE A 380 -18.82 9.16 7.15
C PHE A 380 -17.47 8.46 7.05
N HIS A 381 -16.73 8.72 5.98
CA HIS A 381 -15.38 8.19 5.78
C HIS A 381 -14.42 9.31 5.35
N CYS A 382 -13.29 9.42 6.03
CA CYS A 382 -12.18 10.23 5.58
C CYS A 382 -10.89 9.42 5.64
N LEU A 383 -9.80 9.99 5.13
CA LEU A 383 -8.51 9.30 5.06
C LEU A 383 -8.03 8.70 6.39
N THR A 384 -8.35 9.34 7.54
CA THR A 384 -7.73 9.01 8.83
C THR A 384 -8.66 8.34 9.85
N TYR A 385 -9.98 8.46 9.69
CA TYR A 385 -10.96 7.84 10.58
C TYR A 385 -12.33 7.76 9.89
N HIS A 386 -13.16 6.82 10.32
CA HIS A 386 -14.55 6.73 9.87
C HIS A 386 -15.51 6.88 11.06
N ILE A 387 -16.72 7.38 10.79
CA ILE A 387 -17.81 7.49 11.75
C ILE A 387 -19.09 6.93 11.14
N MET A 388 -19.76 6.02 11.85
CA MET A 388 -21.15 5.68 11.56
C MET A 388 -22.03 6.30 12.62
N VAL A 389 -23.07 6.98 12.16
CA VAL A 389 -24.11 7.55 13.03
C VAL A 389 -25.45 6.94 12.67
N SER A 390 -26.25 6.61 13.68
CA SER A 390 -27.58 6.03 13.48
C SER A 390 -28.59 6.58 14.47
N SER A 391 -29.80 6.91 14.00
CA SER A 391 -30.95 7.23 14.85
C SER A 391 -31.94 6.07 14.90
N GLY A 392 -32.59 5.90 16.04
CA GLY A 392 -33.56 4.83 16.26
C GLY A 392 -32.94 3.43 16.29
N THR A 393 -33.76 2.41 16.01
CA THR A 393 -33.40 0.99 16.14
C THR A 393 -33.39 0.24 14.80
N ASP A 394 -33.50 0.98 13.69
CA ASP A 394 -33.58 0.38 12.35
C ASP A 394 -32.27 -0.32 11.94
N TRP A 395 -31.13 0.07 12.52
CA TRP A 395 -29.81 -0.45 12.17
C TRP A 395 -29.10 -1.15 13.33
N SER A 396 -28.44 -2.26 13.04
CA SER A 396 -27.56 -2.98 13.96
C SER A 396 -26.26 -3.42 13.26
N ASN A 397 -25.34 -4.02 14.03
CA ASN A 397 -24.01 -4.46 13.58
C ASN A 397 -23.12 -3.34 13.00
N LEU A 398 -23.36 -2.09 13.42
CA LEU A 398 -22.69 -0.90 12.89
C LEU A 398 -21.17 -0.91 13.15
N ALA A 399 -20.73 -1.37 14.32
CA ALA A 399 -19.30 -1.44 14.65
C ALA A 399 -18.53 -2.41 13.73
N ALA A 400 -19.11 -3.58 13.43
CA ALA A 400 -18.55 -4.52 12.47
C ALA A 400 -18.51 -3.93 11.06
N GLY A 401 -19.60 -3.25 10.65
CA GLY A 401 -19.65 -2.55 9.37
C GLY A 401 -18.59 -1.46 9.24
N LEU A 402 -18.45 -0.63 10.27
CA LEU A 402 -17.47 0.46 10.29
C LEU A 402 -16.04 -0.07 10.25
N ALA A 403 -15.72 -1.09 11.06
CA ALA A 403 -14.41 -1.74 11.05
C ALA A 403 -14.11 -2.42 9.71
N ALA A 404 -15.09 -3.07 9.09
CA ALA A 404 -14.93 -3.69 7.78
C ALA A 404 -14.66 -2.65 6.68
N GLY A 405 -15.36 -1.50 6.74
CA GLY A 405 -15.11 -0.34 5.87
C GLY A 405 -13.71 0.24 6.06
N ALA A 406 -13.28 0.48 7.30
CA ALA A 406 -11.93 1.00 7.59
C ALA A 406 -10.82 0.01 7.20
N ARG A 407 -11.05 -1.30 7.36
CA ARG A 407 -10.12 -2.35 6.92
C ARG A 407 -9.96 -2.39 5.40
N ILE A 408 -11.05 -2.26 4.64
CA ILE A 408 -10.98 -2.32 3.17
C ILE A 408 -10.30 -1.08 2.59
N ALA A 409 -10.42 0.10 3.24
CA ALA A 409 -9.77 1.34 2.84
C ALA A 409 -8.23 1.16 2.72
N GLY A 410 -7.59 0.70 3.79
CA GLY A 410 -6.14 0.45 3.81
C GLY A 410 -5.71 -0.63 2.83
N ARG A 411 -6.47 -1.73 2.75
CA ARG A 411 -6.16 -2.86 1.87
C ARG A 411 -6.21 -2.49 0.39
N LEU A 412 -7.26 -1.82 -0.05
CA LEU A 412 -7.40 -1.41 -1.45
C LEU A 412 -6.37 -0.36 -1.83
N SER A 413 -6.13 0.62 -0.95
CA SER A 413 -5.13 1.66 -1.18
C SER A 413 -3.73 1.06 -1.44
N CYS A 414 -3.34 0.06 -0.66
CA CYS A 414 -2.04 -0.60 -0.75
C CYS A 414 -2.00 -1.82 -1.68
N ASN A 415 -3.11 -2.16 -2.36
CA ASN A 415 -3.25 -3.38 -3.16
C ASN A 415 -2.88 -4.67 -2.38
N ILE A 416 -3.30 -4.74 -1.12
CA ILE A 416 -3.06 -5.89 -0.23
C ILE A 416 -4.14 -6.94 -0.45
N GLY A 417 -3.75 -8.20 -0.67
CA GLY A 417 -4.66 -9.32 -0.86
C GLY A 417 -5.56 -9.62 0.35
N ALA A 418 -6.70 -10.27 0.13
CA ALA A 418 -7.76 -10.48 1.12
C ALA A 418 -7.32 -11.21 2.42
N ASN A 419 -6.27 -12.04 2.35
CA ASN A 419 -5.79 -12.89 3.45
C ASN A 419 -4.42 -12.46 4.01
N THR A 420 -3.87 -11.35 3.55
CA THR A 420 -2.55 -10.84 3.96
C THR A 420 -2.71 -9.53 4.70
N MET A 421 -2.00 -9.37 5.82
CA MET A 421 -1.82 -8.07 6.47
C MET A 421 -0.36 -7.69 6.31
N ASP A 422 -0.10 -6.54 5.70
CA ASP A 422 1.22 -5.93 5.64
C ASP A 422 1.20 -4.66 6.49
N SER A 423 1.46 -4.81 7.79
CA SER A 423 1.43 -3.70 8.74
C SER A 423 2.54 -2.68 8.50
N GLU A 424 3.54 -2.98 7.67
CA GLU A 424 4.61 -2.03 7.32
C GLU A 424 4.17 -1.02 6.26
N LEU A 425 3.19 -1.38 5.42
CA LEU A 425 2.58 -0.50 4.43
C LEU A 425 1.47 0.38 5.01
N LEU A 426 0.97 0.04 6.19
CA LEU A 426 -0.12 0.75 6.85
C LEU A 426 0.41 1.61 8.00
N GLU A 427 -0.29 2.69 8.30
CA GLU A 427 -0.01 3.53 9.47
C GLU A 427 -1.27 4.18 10.01
N ILE A 428 -1.24 4.52 11.29
CA ILE A 428 -2.29 5.31 11.92
C ILE A 428 -1.90 6.77 11.84
N ARG A 429 -2.78 7.58 11.25
CA ARG A 429 -2.59 9.04 11.11
C ARG A 429 -3.49 9.86 12.04
N THR A 430 -4.30 9.20 12.86
CA THR A 430 -5.16 9.86 13.85
C THR A 430 -4.35 10.22 15.10
N ALA A 431 -4.67 11.33 15.74
CA ALA A 431 -4.05 11.70 17.02
C ALA A 431 -4.38 10.67 18.11
N ALA A 432 -3.44 10.43 19.04
CA ALA A 432 -3.62 9.45 20.11
C ALA A 432 -4.72 9.86 21.11
N ASN A 433 -4.87 11.16 21.37
CA ASN A 433 -5.88 11.70 22.29
C ASN A 433 -6.54 12.93 21.68
N PHE A 434 -7.88 12.97 21.63
CA PHE A 434 -8.64 14.13 21.16
C PHE A 434 -10.11 14.06 21.61
N VAL A 435 -10.84 15.15 21.43
CA VAL A 435 -12.27 15.23 21.75
C VAL A 435 -13.10 14.65 20.59
N LEU A 436 -13.93 13.65 20.90
CA LEU A 436 -14.92 13.09 19.97
C LEU A 436 -16.16 13.97 19.90
N ASP A 437 -16.70 14.34 21.06
CA ASP A 437 -17.93 15.13 21.15
C ASP A 437 -17.80 16.15 22.29
N LYS A 438 -17.77 17.43 21.92
CA LYS A 438 -17.67 18.53 22.89
C LYS A 438 -18.89 18.62 23.80
N LYS A 439 -20.10 18.30 23.30
CA LYS A 439 -21.32 18.44 24.11
C LYS A 439 -21.47 17.34 25.14
N MET A 440 -20.91 16.16 24.85
CA MET A 440 -20.91 15.01 25.76
C MET A 440 -19.63 14.92 26.60
N GLU A 441 -18.68 15.85 26.42
CA GLU A 441 -17.32 15.78 26.98
C GLU A 441 -16.65 14.42 26.71
N LYS A 442 -16.95 13.83 25.54
CA LYS A 442 -16.44 12.51 25.17
C LYS A 442 -15.06 12.65 24.58
N HIS A 443 -14.08 12.04 25.23
CA HIS A 443 -12.71 11.95 24.75
C HIS A 443 -12.44 10.58 24.12
N TYR A 444 -11.63 10.58 23.07
CA TYR A 444 -11.01 9.37 22.54
C TYR A 444 -9.59 9.28 23.08
N GLN A 445 -9.30 8.12 23.67
CA GLN A 445 -7.95 7.68 23.99
C GLN A 445 -7.67 6.45 23.13
N PHE A 446 -6.66 6.56 22.27
CA PHE A 446 -6.36 5.51 21.31
C PHE A 446 -5.76 4.29 22.01
N GLU A 447 -6.42 3.15 21.83
CA GLU A 447 -5.97 1.85 22.31
C GLU A 447 -6.00 0.86 21.15
N SER A 448 -4.83 0.34 20.76
CA SER A 448 -4.71 -0.54 19.59
C SER A 448 -5.49 -1.85 19.71
N HIS A 449 -5.74 -2.33 20.92
CA HIS A 449 -6.52 -3.54 21.19
C HIS A 449 -8.03 -3.27 21.34
N ASN A 450 -8.43 -2.00 21.34
CA ASN A 450 -9.82 -1.56 21.38
C ASN A 450 -9.99 -0.24 20.60
N PRO A 451 -9.78 -0.24 19.28
CA PRO A 451 -9.72 0.98 18.48
C PRO A 451 -11.12 1.60 18.24
N ILE A 452 -12.20 0.86 18.49
CA ILE A 452 -13.57 1.30 18.21
C ILE A 452 -14.14 2.00 19.44
N ALA A 453 -14.65 3.21 19.27
CA ALA A 453 -15.40 3.92 20.30
C ALA A 453 -16.87 4.06 19.91
N SER A 454 -17.77 3.93 20.87
CA SER A 454 -19.20 4.21 20.67
C SER A 454 -19.77 5.03 21.81
N TRP A 455 -20.70 5.91 21.51
CA TRP A 455 -21.43 6.70 22.51
C TRP A 455 -22.80 7.11 21.97
N MET A 456 -23.69 7.50 22.89
CA MET A 456 -24.99 8.07 22.57
C MET A 456 -24.94 9.58 22.79
N ARG A 457 -25.58 10.32 21.90
CA ARG A 457 -25.95 11.72 22.12
C ARG A 457 -27.43 11.87 21.77
N GLU A 458 -28.23 12.22 22.77
CA GLU A 458 -29.69 12.16 22.67
C GLU A 458 -30.15 10.75 22.26
N ASP A 459 -30.90 10.62 21.16
CA ASP A 459 -31.38 9.37 20.56
C ASP A 459 -30.50 8.88 19.39
N VAL A 460 -29.29 9.44 19.25
CA VAL A 460 -28.37 9.15 18.16
C VAL A 460 -27.15 8.39 18.66
N LEU A 461 -26.89 7.22 18.07
CA LEU A 461 -25.71 6.39 18.29
C LEU A 461 -24.59 6.83 17.36
N PHE A 462 -23.41 7.07 17.92
CA PHE A 462 -22.17 7.29 17.20
C PHE A 462 -21.23 6.09 17.40
N VAL A 463 -20.58 5.67 16.33
CA VAL A 463 -19.51 4.68 16.32
C VAL A 463 -18.33 5.26 15.54
N PHE A 464 -17.15 5.22 16.13
CA PHE A 464 -15.91 5.78 15.60
C PHE A 464 -14.85 4.68 15.51
N THR A 465 -14.04 4.71 14.44
CA THR A 465 -12.80 3.93 14.36
C THR A 465 -11.74 4.74 13.59
N PRO A 466 -10.47 4.72 14.01
CA PRO A 466 -9.37 5.22 13.17
C PRO A 466 -9.22 4.34 11.92
N VAL A 467 -8.50 4.81 10.90
CA VAL A 467 -8.19 4.06 9.68
C VAL A 467 -6.70 3.69 9.67
N LEU A 468 -6.40 2.47 9.21
CA LEU A 468 -5.04 2.07 8.85
C LEU A 468 -4.76 2.58 7.43
N VAL A 469 -4.08 3.72 7.35
CA VAL A 469 -3.82 4.45 6.11
C VAL A 469 -2.65 3.85 5.36
N CYS A 470 -2.78 3.68 4.06
CA CYS A 470 -1.68 3.25 3.22
C CYS A 470 -0.59 4.33 3.12
N ARG A 471 0.66 3.96 3.42
CA ARG A 471 1.83 4.85 3.32
C ARG A 471 2.15 5.24 1.87
N LEU A 472 1.95 4.30 0.95
CA LEU A 472 2.25 4.44 -0.48
C LEU A 472 1.05 3.95 -1.30
N PRO A 473 -0.02 4.75 -1.46
CA PRO A 473 -1.21 4.33 -2.17
C PRO A 473 -0.89 4.03 -3.64
N SER A 474 -1.36 2.88 -4.11
CA SER A 474 -1.22 2.41 -5.49
C SER A 474 -2.50 2.61 -6.31
N LYS A 475 -3.64 2.68 -5.63
CA LYS A 475 -4.95 3.00 -6.20
C LYS A 475 -5.67 3.92 -5.21
N THR A 476 -6.26 5.01 -5.70
CA THR A 476 -7.05 5.93 -4.87
C THR A 476 -8.49 6.09 -5.35
N VAL A 477 -8.77 5.73 -6.60
CA VAL A 477 -10.10 5.86 -7.21
C VAL A 477 -11.01 4.72 -6.75
N GLY A 478 -12.25 5.06 -6.39
CA GLY A 478 -13.29 4.10 -6.00
C GLY A 478 -13.11 3.45 -4.63
N ILE A 479 -12.23 3.99 -3.78
CA ILE A 479 -12.06 3.47 -2.41
C ILE A 479 -13.30 3.78 -1.59
N ASP A 480 -13.83 5.00 -1.67
CA ASP A 480 -15.00 5.47 -0.94
C ASP A 480 -16.21 4.55 -1.21
N ASP A 481 -16.48 4.25 -2.48
CA ASP A 481 -17.51 3.31 -2.90
C ASP A 481 -17.35 1.92 -2.26
N ALA A 482 -16.11 1.43 -2.19
CA ALA A 482 -15.81 0.13 -1.61
C ALA A 482 -15.94 0.14 -0.07
N ILE A 483 -15.59 1.25 0.59
CA ILE A 483 -15.79 1.49 2.02
C ILE A 483 -17.28 1.46 2.32
N SER A 484 -18.08 2.24 1.59
CA SER A 484 -19.52 2.35 1.77
C SER A 484 -20.24 1.04 1.50
N ALA A 485 -19.94 0.37 0.39
CA ALA A 485 -20.51 -0.95 0.07
C ALA A 485 -20.18 -1.99 1.15
N THR A 486 -18.92 -2.06 1.59
CA THR A 486 -18.51 -3.01 2.64
C THR A 486 -19.19 -2.69 3.96
N GLY A 487 -19.18 -1.42 4.38
CA GLY A 487 -19.82 -1.01 5.64
C GLY A 487 -21.32 -1.26 5.64
N LEU A 488 -21.98 -1.09 4.50
CA LEU A 488 -23.41 -1.36 4.32
C LEU A 488 -23.74 -2.86 4.40
N LEU A 489 -22.99 -3.72 3.71
CA LEU A 489 -23.26 -5.17 3.66
C LEU A 489 -22.96 -5.90 4.98
N TYR A 490 -22.08 -5.34 5.81
CA TYR A 490 -21.88 -5.80 7.19
C TYR A 490 -22.86 -5.15 8.18
N SER A 491 -23.50 -4.04 7.82
CA SER A 491 -24.60 -3.48 8.62
C SER A 491 -25.86 -4.32 8.43
N GLN A 492 -26.77 -4.19 9.38
CA GLN A 492 -28.03 -4.93 9.37
C GLN A 492 -29.20 -3.99 9.52
N PHE A 493 -30.26 -4.21 8.73
CA PHE A 493 -31.44 -3.37 8.72
C PHE A 493 -32.70 -4.14 9.14
N TYR A 494 -33.47 -3.57 10.06
CA TYR A 494 -34.72 -4.11 10.56
C TYR A 494 -35.76 -3.01 10.75
N ARG A 495 -36.80 -3.00 9.92
CA ARG A 495 -37.96 -2.10 10.13
C ARG A 495 -39.22 -2.91 10.44
N LEU A 496 -39.65 -2.86 11.70
CA LEU A 496 -40.95 -3.38 12.12
C LEU A 496 -42.04 -2.46 11.59
N ALA A 497 -43.05 -3.02 10.93
CA ALA A 497 -44.21 -2.24 10.51
C ALA A 497 -44.97 -1.80 11.77
N HIS A 498 -45.15 -0.50 11.94
CA HIS A 498 -45.99 0.08 12.97
C HIS A 498 -47.48 -0.11 12.59
N GLU A 499 -47.92 -1.36 12.37
CA GLU A 499 -49.35 -1.66 12.35
C GLU A 499 -49.83 -1.68 13.81
N MET A 500 -50.44 -0.57 14.23
CA MET A 500 -51.45 -0.48 15.29
C MET A 500 -51.22 -1.38 16.53
N LEU A 501 -50.17 -1.12 17.31
CA LEU A 501 -50.13 -1.56 18.71
C LEU A 501 -50.84 -0.51 19.57
N SER A 502 -52.14 -0.69 19.76
CA SER A 502 -52.87 0.00 20.83
C SER A 502 -52.35 -0.46 22.21
N PRO A 503 -52.41 0.37 23.27
CA PRO A 503 -51.76 0.09 24.56
C PRO A 503 -52.36 -1.08 25.37
N LEU A 504 -53.25 -1.89 24.79
CA LEU A 504 -54.06 -2.88 25.53
C LEU A 504 -53.63 -4.35 25.38
N ARG A 505 -52.47 -4.65 24.78
CA ARG A 505 -51.99 -6.05 24.63
C ARG A 505 -50.59 -6.36 25.16
N LEU A 506 -50.00 -5.51 26.00
CA LEU A 506 -48.72 -5.79 26.67
C LEU A 506 -48.84 -6.46 28.06
N SER A 507 -50.02 -6.92 28.47
CA SER A 507 -50.22 -7.57 29.78
C SER A 507 -50.34 -9.11 29.76
N ARG A 508 -50.11 -9.80 28.63
CA ARG A 508 -50.36 -11.26 28.53
C ARG A 508 -49.24 -12.16 28.00
N LEU A 509 -48.05 -11.66 27.69
CA LEU A 509 -46.95 -12.49 27.17
C LEU A 509 -45.76 -12.70 28.11
N SER A 510 -45.83 -12.22 29.36
CA SER A 510 -44.73 -12.32 30.33
C SER A 510 -44.85 -13.44 31.36
N ILE A 511 -45.74 -14.44 31.17
CA ILE A 511 -45.85 -15.58 32.09
C ILE A 511 -46.29 -16.83 31.31
N ARG A 512 -45.34 -17.55 30.71
CA ARG A 512 -45.38 -19.01 30.46
C ARG A 512 -44.22 -19.39 29.55
N LEU A 513 -43.11 -19.86 30.13
CA LEU A 513 -42.26 -20.96 29.64
C LEU A 513 -40.96 -21.02 30.46
N ILE A 514 -41.08 -21.36 31.74
CA ILE A 514 -39.99 -21.97 32.51
C ILE A 514 -40.61 -23.14 33.29
N ARG A 515 -39.93 -24.31 33.21
CA ARG A 515 -40.16 -25.62 33.86
C ARG A 515 -40.94 -26.68 33.05
N ARG A 516 -40.22 -27.64 32.44
CA ARG A 516 -39.96 -28.99 32.99
C ARG A 516 -39.08 -29.86 32.07
N LYS A 517 -38.44 -30.85 32.72
CA LYS A 517 -37.32 -31.76 32.35
C LYS A 517 -37.63 -32.83 31.26
N PRO A 518 -36.59 -33.56 30.74
CA PRO A 518 -36.65 -34.43 29.56
C PRO A 518 -36.96 -35.92 29.88
N PRO A 519 -37.32 -36.73 28.85
CA PRO A 519 -36.85 -38.12 28.69
C PRO A 519 -36.36 -38.40 27.23
N VAL A 520 -35.17 -38.93 26.93
CA VAL A 520 -34.59 -40.31 27.02
C VAL A 520 -35.14 -41.35 26.02
N GLU A 521 -34.33 -41.56 24.96
CA GLU A 521 -33.87 -42.76 24.21
C GLU A 521 -34.77 -43.92 23.72
N LYS A 522 -34.59 -44.28 22.43
CA LYS A 522 -33.96 -45.53 21.91
C LYS A 522 -33.91 -45.48 20.36
N GLY A 523 -32.73 -45.41 19.73
CA GLY A 523 -31.93 -46.54 19.17
C GLY A 523 -31.97 -46.43 17.62
N ILE A 524 -30.93 -46.66 16.79
CA ILE A 524 -29.76 -47.55 16.75
C ILE A 524 -28.77 -46.92 15.70
N LEU A 525 -27.47 -46.77 15.99
CA LEU A 525 -26.27 -47.37 15.30
C LEU A 525 -26.45 -47.68 13.80
N ASP A 526 -25.50 -47.55 12.87
CA ASP A 526 -24.04 -47.49 12.93
C ASP A 526 -23.51 -47.10 11.54
N GLU A 527 -22.21 -46.80 11.49
CA GLU A 527 -21.32 -46.88 10.32
C GLU A 527 -21.43 -45.84 9.20
N GLY A 528 -20.28 -45.23 8.94
CA GLY A 528 -20.08 -44.15 8.00
C GLY A 528 -19.65 -44.61 6.62
N VAL A 529 -19.56 -43.64 5.72
CA VAL A 529 -18.78 -43.78 4.49
C VAL A 529 -18.06 -42.46 4.23
N THR A 530 -16.75 -42.58 4.05
CA THR A 530 -15.74 -41.53 3.98
C THR A 530 -15.68 -40.79 2.64
N PHE A 531 -14.85 -39.75 2.63
CA PHE A 531 -14.48 -38.79 1.57
C PHE A 531 -13.92 -39.41 0.26
N SER A 532 -14.20 -40.66 -0.05
CA SER A 532 -13.66 -41.40 -1.20
C SER A 532 -14.69 -41.83 -2.26
N ASP A 533 -15.99 -41.68 -2.02
CA ASP A 533 -17.00 -42.42 -2.83
C ASP A 533 -17.89 -41.60 -3.77
N VAL A 534 -17.58 -40.31 -4.03
CA VAL A 534 -18.27 -39.57 -5.12
C VAL A 534 -17.28 -38.82 -5.99
N HIS A 535 -16.38 -39.57 -6.63
CA HIS A 535 -15.77 -39.15 -7.88
C HIS A 535 -16.18 -40.13 -8.99
N ASN A 536 -16.73 -39.55 -10.07
CA ASN A 536 -17.07 -40.12 -11.39
C ASN A 536 -18.56 -40.42 -11.61
N VAL A 537 -19.27 -39.49 -12.26
CA VAL A 537 -20.01 -39.73 -13.52
C VAL A 537 -20.07 -38.43 -14.35
N ILE A 538 -19.21 -38.38 -15.37
CA ILE A 538 -19.45 -38.00 -16.79
C ILE A 538 -20.18 -36.66 -17.10
N LEU A 539 -19.39 -35.71 -17.61
CA LEU A 539 -19.79 -34.66 -18.56
C LEU A 539 -20.07 -35.26 -19.95
N THR A 540 -21.05 -34.76 -20.72
CA THR A 540 -21.01 -34.50 -22.19
C THR A 540 -22.38 -33.98 -22.74
N PRO A 541 -22.51 -33.41 -23.98
CA PRO A 541 -22.11 -32.06 -24.40
C PRO A 541 -23.12 -31.40 -25.40
N THR A 542 -22.69 -30.39 -26.18
CA THR A 542 -23.32 -29.76 -27.38
C THR A 542 -24.21 -28.54 -27.09
N THR A 543 -23.88 -27.30 -27.52
CA THR A 543 -23.73 -26.84 -28.92
C THR A 543 -22.52 -25.90 -29.18
N ARG A 544 -22.05 -25.93 -30.44
CA ARG A 544 -20.78 -25.41 -31.00
C ARG A 544 -20.54 -23.90 -30.90
N LEU A 545 -19.26 -23.54 -30.71
CA LEU A 545 -18.66 -22.20 -30.88
C LEU A 545 -17.98 -22.05 -32.26
N PRO A 546 -17.71 -20.81 -32.72
CA PRO A 546 -17.57 -20.46 -34.13
C PRO A 546 -16.10 -20.24 -34.54
N TYR A 547 -15.34 -21.32 -34.75
CA TYR A 547 -14.08 -21.25 -35.51
C TYR A 547 -13.97 -22.52 -36.37
N PRO A 548 -13.27 -22.48 -37.53
CA PRO A 548 -13.07 -23.65 -38.38
C PRO A 548 -12.50 -24.81 -37.56
N GLU A 549 -13.08 -26.02 -37.67
CA GLU A 549 -12.71 -27.18 -36.83
C GLU A 549 -11.22 -27.53 -36.89
N GLU A 550 -10.52 -27.20 -37.99
CA GLU A 550 -9.08 -27.39 -38.13
C GLU A 550 -8.25 -26.35 -37.36
N GLU A 551 -8.61 -25.07 -37.40
CA GLU A 551 -7.92 -24.04 -36.61
C GLU A 551 -8.19 -24.22 -35.13
N LEU A 552 -9.43 -24.60 -34.76
CA LEU A 552 -9.76 -24.96 -33.40
C LEU A 552 -9.03 -26.25 -33.00
N ARG A 553 -8.83 -27.24 -33.88
CA ARG A 553 -8.01 -28.43 -33.58
C ARG A 553 -6.54 -28.09 -33.40
N ASP A 554 -5.95 -27.25 -34.23
CA ASP A 554 -4.54 -26.85 -34.10
C ASP A 554 -4.31 -25.97 -32.86
N HIS A 555 -5.26 -25.07 -32.57
CA HIS A 555 -5.23 -24.26 -31.37
C HIS A 555 -5.53 -25.11 -30.13
N LEU A 556 -6.46 -26.05 -30.18
CA LEU A 556 -6.76 -27.00 -29.08
C LEU A 556 -5.69 -28.06 -28.94
N GLU A 557 -4.93 -28.45 -29.96
CA GLU A 557 -3.79 -29.37 -29.85
C GLU A 557 -2.58 -28.64 -29.25
N LYS A 558 -2.32 -27.38 -29.64
CA LYS A 558 -1.32 -26.53 -28.98
C LYS A 558 -1.71 -26.24 -27.52
N THR A 559 -2.95 -25.80 -27.30
CA THR A 559 -3.48 -25.47 -25.96
C THR A 559 -3.67 -26.74 -25.11
N SER A 560 -4.02 -27.90 -25.70
CA SER A 560 -4.10 -29.17 -24.96
C SER A 560 -2.72 -29.77 -24.71
N SER A 561 -1.71 -29.51 -25.54
CA SER A 561 -0.32 -29.84 -25.19
C SER A 561 0.17 -28.99 -24.02
N GLU A 562 -0.26 -27.71 -23.94
CA GLU A 562 0.05 -26.81 -22.83
C GLU A 562 -0.75 -27.17 -21.56
N ILE A 563 -2.03 -27.49 -21.69
CA ILE A 563 -2.88 -27.98 -20.60
C ILE A 563 -2.43 -29.37 -20.14
N MET A 564 -2.00 -30.26 -21.03
CA MET A 564 -1.40 -31.55 -20.68
C MET A 564 -0.02 -31.37 -20.03
N LYS A 565 0.76 -30.35 -20.41
CA LYS A 565 1.97 -29.96 -19.65
C LYS A 565 1.61 -29.47 -18.26
N GLU A 566 0.54 -28.70 -18.08
CA GLU A 566 0.03 -28.25 -16.77
C GLU A 566 -0.51 -29.42 -15.92
N ARG A 567 -1.18 -30.39 -16.55
CA ARG A 567 -1.72 -31.60 -15.89
C ARG A 567 -0.63 -32.63 -15.57
N ASN A 568 0.39 -32.75 -16.42
CA ASN A 568 1.59 -33.54 -16.15
C ASN A 568 2.47 -32.90 -15.07
N LYS A 569 2.41 -31.58 -14.88
CA LYS A 569 2.98 -30.83 -13.73
C LYS A 569 2.33 -31.18 -12.39
N GLN A 570 1.05 -31.58 -12.41
CA GLN A 570 0.32 -32.06 -11.23
C GLN A 570 0.57 -33.56 -10.97
N ARG A 571 0.87 -34.36 -12.01
CA ARG A 571 1.11 -35.81 -11.89
C ARG A 571 2.58 -36.21 -11.70
N TYR A 572 3.53 -35.42 -12.17
CA TYR A 572 4.96 -35.58 -11.93
C TYR A 572 5.46 -34.26 -11.33
N GLY A 573 5.89 -34.29 -10.07
CA GLY A 573 6.15 -33.11 -9.24
C GLY A 573 6.90 -31.95 -9.92
N THR A 574 6.54 -30.75 -9.45
CA THR A 574 7.12 -29.41 -9.69
C THR A 574 8.32 -29.33 -10.65
N ARG A 575 8.06 -28.87 -11.87
CA ARG A 575 9.07 -28.14 -12.67
C ARG A 575 8.83 -26.63 -12.62
N LYS A 576 9.64 -26.02 -11.74
CA LYS A 576 10.14 -24.64 -11.55
C LYS A 576 9.37 -23.43 -12.12
N LYS A 577 9.05 -22.51 -11.20
CA LYS A 577 8.79 -21.06 -11.45
C LYS A 577 9.87 -20.48 -12.37
N LYS A 578 9.49 -19.53 -13.23
CA LYS A 578 10.42 -18.75 -14.06
C LYS A 578 11.52 -18.15 -13.15
N ASP A 579 12.73 -18.65 -13.31
CA ASP A 579 13.89 -18.46 -12.43
C ASP A 579 14.20 -16.97 -12.22
N LEU A 580 14.20 -16.49 -10.97
CA LEU A 580 14.83 -15.22 -10.58
C LEU A 580 16.37 -15.27 -10.66
N GLY A 581 16.93 -16.38 -11.18
CA GLY A 581 18.36 -16.68 -11.12
C GLY A 581 18.87 -16.93 -9.70
N LEU A 582 17.97 -17.03 -8.72
CA LEU A 582 18.30 -17.29 -7.32
C LEU A 582 18.70 -18.75 -7.17
N ILE A 583 19.83 -18.97 -6.49
CA ILE A 583 20.20 -20.29 -6.02
C ILE A 583 19.26 -20.65 -4.88
N ASP A 584 18.62 -21.80 -5.02
CA ASP A 584 17.60 -22.31 -4.09
C ASP A 584 18.28 -23.07 -2.94
N PHE A 585 18.05 -22.58 -1.71
CA PHE A 585 18.58 -23.14 -0.47
C PHE A 585 17.46 -23.71 0.43
N SER A 586 16.27 -23.97 -0.11
CA SER A 586 15.11 -24.49 0.66
C SER A 586 15.34 -25.84 1.35
N HIS A 587 16.44 -26.53 1.04
CA HIS A 587 16.85 -27.77 1.70
C HIS A 587 17.56 -27.55 3.06
N LEU A 588 18.02 -26.33 3.33
CA LEU A 588 18.62 -25.94 4.59
C LEU A 588 17.56 -25.24 5.47
N PRO A 589 17.53 -25.53 6.79
CA PRO A 589 16.78 -24.71 7.73
C PRO A 589 17.28 -23.26 7.71
N ILE A 590 16.37 -22.30 7.85
CA ILE A 590 16.72 -20.88 7.71
C ILE A 590 17.61 -20.40 8.86
N GLU A 591 17.52 -21.02 10.05
CA GLU A 591 18.47 -20.78 11.15
C GLU A 591 19.92 -21.15 10.80
N ASP A 592 20.13 -22.11 9.91
CA ASP A 592 21.46 -22.57 9.51
C ASP A 592 22.06 -21.68 8.43
N HIS A 593 21.21 -21.03 7.61
CA HIS A 593 21.63 -20.13 6.54
C HIS A 593 22.60 -19.06 7.03
N VAL A 594 23.68 -18.88 6.26
CA VAL A 594 24.72 -17.89 6.51
C VAL A 594 24.68 -16.81 5.43
N VAL A 595 24.60 -15.56 5.88
CA VAL A 595 24.75 -14.36 5.05
C VAL A 595 26.08 -13.68 5.38
N ALA A 596 27.02 -13.74 4.44
CA ALA A 596 28.33 -13.09 4.58
C ALA A 596 28.30 -11.64 4.05
N LEU A 597 28.64 -10.68 4.91
CA LEU A 597 28.69 -9.25 4.62
C LEU A 597 30.15 -8.77 4.63
N PHE A 598 30.61 -8.19 3.52
CA PHE A 598 31.99 -7.75 3.36
C PHE A 598 32.14 -6.23 3.35
N PRO A 599 32.89 -5.63 4.28
CA PRO A 599 33.06 -4.18 4.38
C PRO A 599 33.79 -3.59 3.17
N GLY A 600 33.55 -2.30 2.92
CA GLY A 600 34.28 -1.52 1.91
C GLY A 600 35.35 -0.60 2.50
N GLN A 601 35.92 0.24 1.63
CA GLN A 601 36.81 1.33 2.03
C GLN A 601 36.16 2.21 3.11
N GLY A 602 36.96 2.59 4.11
CA GLY A 602 36.52 3.25 5.35
C GLY A 602 36.58 2.33 6.58
N ALA A 603 36.70 1.01 6.40
CA ALA A 603 36.76 0.05 7.50
C ALA A 603 38.19 -0.32 7.96
N GLN A 604 39.20 0.05 7.17
CA GLN A 604 40.60 -0.27 7.41
C GLN A 604 41.15 0.41 8.68
N PHE A 605 42.04 -0.29 9.38
CA PHE A 605 42.80 0.22 10.51
C PHE A 605 44.16 -0.49 10.59
N VAL A 606 45.18 0.18 11.15
CA VAL A 606 46.50 -0.44 11.37
C VAL A 606 46.37 -1.51 12.46
N GLY A 607 46.89 -2.71 12.19
CA GLY A 607 46.72 -3.90 13.02
C GLY A 607 45.63 -4.85 12.51
N MET A 608 44.92 -4.50 11.43
CA MET A 608 43.95 -5.43 10.82
C MET A 608 44.69 -6.65 10.24
N GLY A 609 44.17 -7.86 10.46
CA GLY A 609 44.84 -9.11 10.05
C GLY A 609 45.54 -9.84 11.19
N GLN A 610 45.85 -9.16 12.30
CA GLN A 610 46.58 -9.75 13.43
C GLN A 610 45.83 -10.93 14.07
N LYS A 611 44.49 -10.92 14.06
CA LYS A 611 43.70 -11.97 14.70
C LYS A 611 43.59 -13.24 13.86
N VAL A 612 43.91 -13.15 12.57
CA VAL A 612 43.73 -14.23 11.61
C VAL A 612 45.04 -14.74 11.02
N VAL A 613 46.15 -14.00 11.16
CA VAL A 613 47.46 -14.37 10.59
C VAL A 613 47.99 -15.71 11.08
N GLU A 614 47.64 -16.14 12.29
CA GLU A 614 48.03 -17.44 12.85
C GLU A 614 47.30 -18.61 12.19
N VAL A 615 46.19 -18.36 11.48
CA VAL A 615 45.46 -19.39 10.74
C VAL A 615 46.15 -19.59 9.38
N PRO A 616 46.68 -20.79 9.07
CA PRO A 616 47.45 -21.02 7.85
C PRO A 616 46.69 -20.66 6.55
N ALA A 617 45.37 -20.89 6.51
CA ALA A 617 44.54 -20.53 5.37
C ALA A 617 44.45 -19.02 5.16
N ALA A 618 44.28 -18.24 6.23
CA ALA A 618 44.25 -16.78 6.18
C ALA A 618 45.63 -16.20 5.84
N LYS A 619 46.72 -16.77 6.36
CA LYS A 619 48.09 -16.35 6.02
C LYS A 619 48.38 -16.49 4.52
N ARG A 620 47.96 -17.60 3.91
CA ARG A 620 48.10 -17.81 2.45
C ARG A 620 47.43 -16.72 1.62
N ILE A 621 46.29 -16.19 2.07
CA ILE A 621 45.59 -15.07 1.39
C ILE A 621 46.47 -13.80 1.40
N PHE A 622 47.16 -13.51 2.50
CA PHE A 622 48.10 -12.40 2.56
C PHE A 622 49.34 -12.63 1.69
N ASP A 623 49.87 -13.85 1.66
CA ASP A 623 51.03 -14.22 0.85
C ASP A 623 50.70 -14.09 -0.65
N GLU A 624 49.55 -14.64 -1.09
CA GLU A 624 49.07 -14.54 -2.48
C GLU A 624 48.80 -13.08 -2.89
N ALA A 625 48.20 -12.28 -2.00
CA ALA A 625 48.01 -10.85 -2.24
C ALA A 625 49.36 -10.14 -2.43
N SER A 626 50.35 -10.47 -1.60
CA SER A 626 51.67 -9.84 -1.66
C SER A 626 52.40 -10.18 -2.96
N GLU A 627 52.29 -11.44 -3.42
CA GLU A 627 52.82 -11.88 -4.71
C GLU A 627 52.18 -11.12 -5.88
N VAL A 628 50.84 -11.01 -5.91
CA VAL A 628 50.12 -10.32 -6.99
C VAL A 628 50.40 -8.81 -6.99
N LEU A 629 50.49 -8.20 -5.81
CA LEU A 629 50.63 -6.76 -5.68
C LEU A 629 52.09 -6.30 -5.85
N GLY A 630 53.06 -7.15 -5.52
CA GLY A 630 54.49 -6.86 -5.57
C GLY A 630 55.03 -6.16 -4.32
N TYR A 631 54.28 -6.19 -3.22
CA TYR A 631 54.69 -5.64 -1.93
C TYR A 631 54.02 -6.42 -0.79
N ASP A 632 54.64 -6.38 0.40
CA ASP A 632 54.13 -7.09 1.58
C ASP A 632 52.81 -6.47 2.07
N MET A 633 51.69 -7.11 1.74
CA MET A 633 50.36 -6.68 2.13
C MET A 633 50.12 -6.86 3.63
N LEU A 634 50.62 -7.95 4.20
CA LEU A 634 50.46 -8.24 5.62
C LEU A 634 51.10 -7.14 6.47
N LYS A 635 52.33 -6.75 6.12
CA LYS A 635 53.05 -5.66 6.78
C LYS A 635 52.30 -4.33 6.67
N VAL A 636 51.74 -4.01 5.50
CA VAL A 636 50.92 -2.80 5.32
C VAL A 636 49.70 -2.80 6.23
N CYS A 637 49.03 -3.95 6.40
CA CYS A 637 47.87 -4.07 7.27
C CYS A 637 48.23 -4.02 8.77
N LEU A 638 49.33 -4.66 9.19
CA LEU A 638 49.75 -4.76 10.58
C LEU A 638 50.45 -3.50 11.10
N GLU A 639 51.39 -2.95 10.33
CA GLU A 639 52.32 -1.91 10.80
C GLU A 639 51.99 -0.52 10.24
N GLY A 640 51.30 -0.44 9.09
CA GLY A 640 51.01 0.83 8.42
C GLY A 640 52.21 1.38 7.63
N PRO A 641 52.42 2.71 7.56
CA PRO A 641 51.77 3.77 8.35
C PRO A 641 50.33 4.03 7.91
N ARG A 642 49.52 4.56 8.82
CA ARG A 642 48.09 4.85 8.60
C ARG A 642 47.83 5.68 7.34
N GLN A 643 48.64 6.71 7.07
CA GLN A 643 48.48 7.55 5.88
C GLN A 643 48.64 6.76 4.58
N LYS A 644 49.52 5.74 4.56
CA LYS A 644 49.69 4.86 3.40
C LYS A 644 48.49 3.95 3.24
N LEU A 645 48.01 3.36 4.34
CA LEU A 645 46.83 2.48 4.33
C LEU A 645 45.53 3.21 3.95
N GLU A 646 45.43 4.52 4.21
CA GLU A 646 44.28 5.35 3.81
C GLU A 646 44.28 5.74 2.32
N GLN A 647 45.41 5.61 1.62
CA GLN A 647 45.45 5.83 0.16
C GLN A 647 44.66 4.73 -0.55
N THR A 648 43.77 5.12 -1.45
CA THR A 648 42.92 4.21 -2.23
C THR A 648 43.69 3.02 -2.83
N LEU A 649 44.91 3.27 -3.32
CA LEU A 649 45.84 2.30 -3.89
C LEU A 649 46.13 1.10 -2.97
N TYR A 650 46.30 1.36 -1.67
CA TYR A 650 46.60 0.33 -0.68
C TYR A 650 45.35 -0.10 0.07
N CYS A 651 44.45 0.84 0.37
CA CYS A 651 43.22 0.60 1.12
C CYS A 651 42.33 -0.47 0.48
N GLN A 652 42.09 -0.36 -0.83
CA GLN A 652 41.16 -1.26 -1.52
C GLN A 652 41.67 -2.71 -1.53
N PRO A 653 42.91 -3.00 -1.98
CA PRO A 653 43.48 -4.34 -1.86
C PRO A 653 43.55 -4.83 -0.42
N ALA A 654 43.90 -3.97 0.54
CA ALA A 654 44.03 -4.34 1.94
C ALA A 654 42.70 -4.77 2.56
N VAL A 655 41.62 -4.01 2.35
CA VAL A 655 40.28 -4.37 2.86
C VAL A 655 39.81 -5.70 2.28
N VAL A 656 39.96 -5.92 0.96
CA VAL A 656 39.56 -7.19 0.32
C VAL A 656 40.41 -8.36 0.83
N THR A 657 41.73 -8.19 0.92
CA THR A 657 42.64 -9.22 1.44
C THR A 657 42.28 -9.61 2.87
N SER A 658 42.12 -8.62 3.76
CA SER A 658 41.75 -8.86 5.15
C SER A 658 40.35 -9.47 5.31
N SER A 659 39.39 -9.08 4.48
CA SER A 659 38.05 -9.68 4.46
C SER A 659 38.05 -11.13 4.00
N VAL A 660 38.80 -11.48 2.95
CA VAL A 660 38.90 -12.87 2.49
C VAL A 660 39.69 -13.71 3.48
N ALA A 661 40.77 -13.19 4.06
CA ALA A 661 41.53 -13.86 5.12
C ALA A 661 40.66 -14.12 6.38
N ALA A 662 39.82 -13.15 6.77
CA ALA A 662 38.84 -13.33 7.84
C ALA A 662 37.83 -14.43 7.51
N PHE A 663 37.38 -14.51 6.25
CA PHE A 663 36.46 -15.55 5.81
C PHE A 663 37.10 -16.95 5.85
N GLU A 664 38.35 -17.07 5.42
CA GLU A 664 39.10 -18.34 5.53
C GLU A 664 39.32 -18.75 6.99
N ALA A 665 39.63 -17.80 7.89
CA ALA A 665 39.74 -18.07 9.31
C ALA A 665 38.40 -18.47 9.95
N LEU A 666 37.30 -17.83 9.55
CA LEU A 666 35.94 -18.18 10.00
C LEU A 666 35.59 -19.62 9.58
N LYS A 667 35.82 -19.99 8.33
CA LYS A 667 35.62 -21.37 7.84
C LYS A 667 36.49 -22.39 8.56
N ALA A 668 37.74 -22.03 8.88
CA ALA A 668 38.62 -22.90 9.65
C ALA A 668 38.12 -23.12 11.09
N SER A 669 37.45 -22.12 11.69
CA SER A 669 36.87 -22.23 13.03
C SER A 669 35.51 -22.94 13.06
N ASP A 670 34.73 -22.81 12.00
CA ASP A 670 33.41 -23.43 11.83
C ASP A 670 33.25 -23.89 10.37
N PRO A 671 33.52 -25.17 10.07
CA PRO A 671 33.40 -25.70 8.72
C PRO A 671 31.99 -25.60 8.13
N SER A 672 30.95 -25.51 8.97
CA SER A 672 29.56 -25.40 8.51
C SER A 672 29.29 -24.08 7.77
N ILE A 673 30.14 -23.07 7.96
CA ILE A 673 30.02 -21.76 7.29
C ILE A 673 30.10 -21.91 5.77
N GLU A 674 30.93 -22.82 5.26
CA GLU A 674 31.06 -23.02 3.80
C GLU A 674 29.84 -23.74 3.22
N GLU A 675 29.32 -24.75 3.93
CA GLU A 675 28.15 -25.53 3.50
C GLU A 675 26.86 -24.72 3.58
N ASN A 676 26.75 -23.86 4.59
CA ASN A 676 25.53 -23.09 4.86
C ASN A 676 25.53 -21.67 4.27
N LEU A 677 26.55 -21.29 3.48
CA LEU A 677 26.62 -19.98 2.83
C LEU A 677 25.55 -19.84 1.75
N THR A 678 24.45 -19.15 2.04
CA THR A 678 23.35 -18.96 1.10
C THR A 678 23.44 -17.63 0.34
N ASP A 679 24.04 -16.61 0.95
CA ASP A 679 24.06 -15.24 0.45
C ASP A 679 25.38 -14.54 0.79
N ALA A 680 25.92 -13.77 -0.18
CA ALA A 680 27.11 -12.96 0.00
C ALA A 680 26.91 -11.55 -0.58
N ALA A 681 27.14 -10.52 0.23
CA ALA A 681 27.02 -9.13 -0.19
C ALA A 681 28.20 -8.31 0.32
N GLY A 682 28.75 -7.44 -0.51
CA GLY A 682 29.87 -6.60 -0.11
C GLY A 682 29.64 -5.14 -0.46
N PHE A 683 30.03 -4.23 0.43
CA PHE A 683 29.82 -2.79 0.25
C PHE A 683 30.95 -2.18 -0.59
N SER A 684 30.62 -1.57 -1.73
CA SER A 684 31.60 -0.97 -2.66
C SER A 684 32.70 -1.99 -3.04
N VAL A 685 33.97 -1.77 -2.66
CA VAL A 685 35.07 -2.71 -2.94
C VAL A 685 34.87 -4.08 -2.27
N GLY A 686 34.07 -4.17 -1.20
CA GLY A 686 33.71 -5.44 -0.58
C GLY A 686 32.97 -6.39 -1.52
N GLU A 687 32.36 -5.90 -2.61
CA GLU A 687 31.70 -6.73 -3.63
C GLU A 687 32.66 -7.76 -4.24
N TYR A 688 33.96 -7.45 -4.31
CA TYR A 688 34.99 -8.38 -4.78
C TYR A 688 35.23 -9.52 -3.80
N ALA A 689 35.21 -9.25 -2.49
CA ALA A 689 35.26 -10.30 -1.48
C ALA A 689 34.00 -11.18 -1.51
N ALA A 690 32.83 -10.58 -1.75
CA ALA A 690 31.59 -11.33 -1.95
C ALA A 690 31.63 -12.24 -3.19
N LEU A 691 32.24 -11.77 -4.29
CA LEU A 691 32.47 -12.57 -5.50
C LEU A 691 33.45 -13.74 -5.25
N VAL A 692 34.48 -13.54 -4.42
CA VAL A 692 35.41 -14.61 -4.02
C VAL A 692 34.72 -15.62 -3.10
N ALA A 693 33.98 -15.16 -2.09
CA ALA A 693 33.22 -16.03 -1.18
C ALA A 693 32.17 -16.87 -1.94
N GLY A 694 31.49 -16.26 -2.91
CA GLY A 694 30.57 -16.95 -3.82
C GLY A 694 31.26 -17.80 -4.90
N LYS A 695 32.59 -17.93 -4.86
CA LYS A 695 33.43 -18.65 -5.84
C LYS A 695 33.25 -18.20 -7.28
N CYS A 696 32.77 -16.98 -7.52
CA CYS A 696 32.67 -16.39 -8.86
C CYS A 696 34.04 -16.01 -9.43
N LEU A 697 34.98 -15.65 -8.55
CA LEU A 697 36.35 -15.25 -8.86
C LEU A 697 37.33 -15.99 -7.96
N SER A 698 38.52 -16.30 -8.49
CA SER A 698 39.67 -16.65 -7.65
C SER A 698 40.15 -15.43 -6.86
N PHE A 699 40.78 -15.65 -5.71
CA PHE A 699 41.31 -14.56 -4.90
C PHE A 699 42.37 -13.75 -5.66
N GLY A 700 43.35 -14.40 -6.29
CA GLY A 700 44.37 -13.75 -7.11
C GLY A 700 43.79 -12.91 -8.25
N ASP A 701 42.74 -13.38 -8.95
CA ASP A 701 42.07 -12.57 -9.97
C ASP A 701 41.34 -11.37 -9.37
N ALA A 702 40.64 -11.56 -8.25
CA ALA A 702 39.96 -10.48 -7.57
C ALA A 702 40.95 -9.39 -7.15
N ILE A 703 42.12 -9.73 -6.60
CA ILE A 703 43.16 -8.77 -6.22
C ILE A 703 43.77 -8.07 -7.45
N ARG A 704 44.00 -8.77 -8.57
CA ARG A 704 44.44 -8.13 -9.83
C ARG A 704 43.45 -7.07 -10.31
N ILE A 705 42.14 -7.38 -10.27
CA ILE A 705 41.10 -6.42 -10.66
C ILE A 705 41.04 -5.26 -9.65
N VAL A 706 41.08 -5.56 -8.35
CA VAL A 706 41.02 -4.54 -7.30
C VAL A 706 42.22 -3.61 -7.36
N LYS A 707 43.43 -4.10 -7.67
CA LYS A 707 44.62 -3.27 -7.94
C LYS A 707 44.34 -2.31 -9.10
N THR A 708 43.88 -2.84 -10.24
CA THR A 708 43.54 -2.04 -11.43
C THR A 708 42.46 -0.99 -11.12
N ARG A 709 41.43 -1.37 -10.35
CA ARG A 709 40.36 -0.48 -9.90
C ARG A 709 40.90 0.62 -8.99
N ALA A 710 41.75 0.28 -8.03
CA ALA A 710 42.33 1.21 -7.09
C ALA A 710 43.23 2.24 -7.80
N ASP A 711 44.06 1.77 -8.74
CA ASP A 711 44.91 2.62 -9.58
C ASP A 711 44.06 3.58 -10.42
N ALA A 712 43.09 3.05 -11.17
CA ALA A 712 42.22 3.84 -12.03
C ALA A 712 41.39 4.87 -11.26
N MET A 713 40.77 4.49 -10.14
CA MET A 713 40.00 5.42 -9.30
C MET A 713 40.88 6.45 -8.60
N SER A 714 42.12 6.08 -8.23
CA SER A 714 43.09 7.02 -7.66
C SER A 714 43.51 8.07 -8.69
N GLU A 715 43.74 7.67 -9.94
CA GLU A 715 44.03 8.60 -11.04
C GLU A 715 42.88 9.59 -11.28
N CYS A 716 41.63 9.11 -11.34
CA CYS A 716 40.46 10.00 -11.46
C CYS A 716 40.37 11.04 -10.34
N GLY A 717 40.75 10.64 -9.11
CA GLY A 717 40.79 11.53 -7.96
C GLY A 717 41.87 12.61 -8.05
N LYS A 718 42.97 12.37 -8.76
CA LYS A 718 44.04 13.36 -8.97
C LYS A 718 43.67 14.43 -10.01
N LEU A 719 42.76 14.12 -10.94
CA LEU A 719 42.37 15.03 -12.01
C LEU A 719 41.53 16.21 -11.50
N VAL A 720 40.66 15.98 -10.51
CA VAL A 720 39.70 16.98 -10.04
C VAL A 720 39.55 16.94 -8.53
N LYS A 721 39.79 18.09 -7.88
CA LYS A 721 39.60 18.24 -6.44
C LYS A 721 38.12 18.07 -6.08
N SER A 722 37.84 17.04 -5.31
CA SER A 722 36.49 16.55 -5.02
C SER A 722 36.51 15.74 -3.72
N GLY A 723 35.34 15.41 -3.21
CA GLY A 723 35.21 14.61 -2.01
C GLY A 723 33.81 14.02 -1.86
N MET A 724 33.51 13.55 -0.65
CA MET A 724 32.20 12.99 -0.34
C MET A 724 31.72 13.47 1.04
N VAL A 725 30.40 13.62 1.18
CA VAL A 725 29.73 13.97 2.44
C VAL A 725 28.63 12.96 2.73
N THR A 726 28.57 12.46 3.96
CA THR A 726 27.39 11.74 4.45
C THR A 726 26.30 12.75 4.80
N VAL A 727 25.11 12.53 4.27
CA VAL A 727 23.95 13.40 4.44
C VAL A 727 22.80 12.60 5.06
N ARG A 728 22.26 13.09 6.18
CA ARG A 728 21.01 12.61 6.77
C ARG A 728 19.88 13.55 6.43
N VAL A 729 18.83 13.01 5.82
CA VAL A 729 17.62 13.72 5.39
C VAL A 729 16.40 13.26 6.18
N LYS A 730 15.39 14.12 6.23
CA LYS A 730 14.02 13.82 6.67
C LYS A 730 13.07 14.11 5.51
N ALA A 731 11.79 13.79 5.67
CA ALA A 731 10.77 14.06 4.65
C ALA A 731 10.71 15.54 4.21
N THR A 732 11.10 16.47 5.08
CA THR A 732 11.11 17.92 4.77
C THR A 732 12.41 18.44 4.15
N SER A 733 13.46 17.60 4.07
CA SER A 733 14.75 17.99 3.49
C SER A 733 14.67 18.12 1.98
N LYS A 734 15.19 19.21 1.42
CA LYS A 734 15.18 19.51 -0.02
C LYS A 734 16.53 19.16 -0.66
N LEU A 735 17.01 17.92 -0.48
CA LEU A 735 18.35 17.50 -0.91
C LEU A 735 18.56 17.61 -2.42
N ASP A 736 17.58 17.24 -3.24
CA ASP A 736 17.71 17.32 -4.71
C ASP A 736 17.83 18.78 -5.18
N LYS A 737 17.11 19.70 -4.53
CA LYS A 737 17.26 21.14 -4.77
C LYS A 737 18.62 21.64 -4.30
N ALA A 738 19.09 21.20 -3.14
CA ALA A 738 20.42 21.55 -2.61
C ALA A 738 21.54 21.13 -3.58
N MET A 739 21.48 19.91 -4.10
CA MET A 739 22.46 19.42 -5.08
C MET A 739 22.37 20.16 -6.42
N THR A 740 21.15 20.50 -6.87
CA THR A 740 20.95 21.27 -8.11
C THR A 740 21.51 22.68 -7.99
N ASP A 741 21.24 23.37 -6.89
CA ASP A 741 21.76 24.71 -6.64
C ASP A 741 23.29 24.68 -6.44
N ALA A 742 23.83 23.64 -5.79
CA ALA A 742 25.27 23.42 -5.68
C ALA A 742 25.95 23.30 -7.06
N ARG A 743 25.34 22.54 -7.99
CA ARG A 743 25.86 22.40 -9.37
C ARG A 743 25.84 23.74 -10.11
N LYS A 744 24.79 24.54 -9.96
CA LYS A 744 24.73 25.89 -10.58
C LYS A 744 25.90 26.77 -10.13
N VAL A 745 26.22 26.77 -8.84
CA VAL A 745 27.37 27.54 -8.31
C VAL A 745 28.70 27.04 -8.87
N ALA A 746 28.87 25.72 -9.05
CA ALA A 746 30.07 25.17 -9.70
C ALA A 746 30.16 25.59 -11.18
N ILE A 747 29.05 25.57 -11.92
CA ILE A 747 28.98 26.02 -13.33
C ILE A 747 29.34 27.50 -13.44
N GLU A 748 28.80 28.36 -12.57
CA GLU A 748 29.11 29.80 -12.53
C GLU A 748 30.60 30.07 -12.32
N LYS A 749 31.27 29.23 -11.52
CA LYS A 749 32.72 29.28 -11.30
C LYS A 749 33.55 28.60 -12.39
N ARG A 750 32.91 28.04 -13.43
CA ARG A 750 33.56 27.22 -14.47
C ARG A 750 34.32 26.01 -13.91
N GLU A 751 33.81 25.45 -12.83
CA GLU A 751 34.32 24.23 -12.21
C GLU A 751 33.43 23.03 -12.56
N LEU A 752 33.95 21.83 -12.31
CA LEU A 752 33.21 20.60 -12.57
C LEU A 752 31.98 20.50 -11.63
N ASP A 753 30.80 20.39 -12.20
CA ASP A 753 29.50 20.44 -11.53
C ASP A 753 29.05 19.06 -11.01
N ILE A 754 29.95 18.34 -10.34
CA ILE A 754 29.60 17.06 -9.73
C ILE A 754 28.97 17.33 -8.37
N CYS A 755 27.74 16.85 -8.19
CA CYS A 755 27.03 16.78 -6.92
C CYS A 755 25.94 15.72 -7.06
N GLU A 756 26.31 14.47 -6.82
CA GLU A 756 25.52 13.28 -7.12
C GLU A 756 25.46 12.35 -5.91
N VAL A 757 24.37 11.59 -5.79
CA VAL A 757 24.31 10.52 -4.78
C VAL A 757 25.30 9.43 -5.20
N ALA A 758 26.27 9.17 -4.34
CA ALA A 758 27.28 8.14 -4.52
C ALA A 758 26.89 6.84 -3.81
N ASN A 759 26.33 6.90 -2.60
CA ASN A 759 25.91 5.71 -1.86
C ASN A 759 24.53 5.89 -1.22
N TYR A 760 23.66 4.89 -1.36
CA TYR A 760 22.45 4.72 -0.55
C TYR A 760 22.77 3.79 0.62
N LEU A 761 22.91 4.32 1.84
CA LEU A 761 23.37 3.53 2.99
C LEU A 761 22.22 2.81 3.70
N TYR A 762 21.23 3.57 4.13
CA TYR A 762 20.00 3.12 4.78
C TYR A 762 18.98 4.28 4.81
N CYS A 763 17.77 4.03 5.31
CA CYS A 763 16.66 4.98 5.23
C CYS A 763 17.06 6.39 5.70
N GLY A 764 16.93 7.37 4.79
CA GLY A 764 17.23 8.77 5.05
C GLY A 764 18.72 9.11 5.16
N VAL A 765 19.65 8.18 4.92
CA VAL A 765 21.09 8.45 4.95
C VAL A 765 21.76 8.05 3.65
N ARG A 766 22.41 9.03 3.02
CA ARG A 766 23.08 8.90 1.72
C ARG A 766 24.48 9.49 1.79
N VAL A 767 25.34 9.09 0.87
CA VAL A 767 26.62 9.77 0.65
C VAL A 767 26.53 10.51 -0.67
N ILE A 768 26.86 11.80 -0.66
CA ILE A 768 26.92 12.65 -1.84
C ILE A 768 28.39 12.79 -2.23
N GLY A 769 28.71 12.49 -3.48
CA GLY A 769 30.00 12.81 -4.08
C GLY A 769 29.89 14.13 -4.82
N GLY A 770 30.85 15.02 -4.62
CA GLY A 770 30.83 16.32 -5.29
C GLY A 770 32.19 16.98 -5.45
N SER A 771 32.25 17.99 -6.31
CA SER A 771 33.39 18.90 -6.38
C SER A 771 33.50 19.73 -5.11
N GLU A 772 34.69 20.27 -4.82
CA GLU A 772 34.92 21.01 -3.58
C GLU A 772 33.96 22.21 -3.44
N THR A 773 33.68 22.91 -4.55
CA THR A 773 32.67 23.98 -4.58
C THR A 773 31.28 23.48 -4.25
N CYS A 774 30.83 22.37 -4.84
CA CYS A 774 29.51 21.81 -4.57
C CYS A 774 29.35 21.39 -3.11
N LEU A 775 30.37 20.74 -2.55
CA LEU A 775 30.33 20.26 -1.16
C LEU A 775 30.35 21.44 -0.17
N LYS A 776 31.18 22.46 -0.42
CA LYS A 776 31.18 23.68 0.37
C LYS A 776 29.83 24.39 0.34
N PHE A 777 29.19 24.46 -0.83
CA PHE A 777 27.83 25.00 -0.94
C PHE A 777 26.83 24.23 -0.06
N LEU A 778 26.89 22.89 -0.07
CA LEU A 778 26.01 22.08 0.79
C LEU A 778 26.27 22.31 2.28
N GLU A 779 27.53 22.48 2.67
CA GLU A 779 27.93 22.81 4.05
C GLU A 779 27.38 24.18 4.47
N ASP A 780 27.57 25.20 3.63
CA ASP A 780 27.16 26.58 3.92
C ASP A 780 25.62 26.75 3.91
N ASN A 781 24.88 25.85 3.26
CA ASN A 781 23.43 25.95 3.09
C ASN A 781 22.64 24.81 3.76
N GLN A 782 23.24 24.10 4.72
CA GLN A 782 22.62 22.93 5.35
C GLN A 782 21.22 23.23 5.91
N ASP A 783 21.08 24.34 6.65
CA ASP A 783 19.83 24.76 7.29
C ASP A 783 18.76 25.19 6.26
N LYS A 784 19.18 25.91 5.22
CA LYS A 784 18.30 26.38 4.12
C LYS A 784 17.57 25.21 3.46
N TYR A 785 18.25 24.09 3.27
CA TYR A 785 17.67 22.89 2.65
C TYR A 785 17.17 21.86 3.67
N LYS A 786 17.14 22.21 4.97
CA LYS A 786 16.68 21.36 6.07
C LYS A 786 17.40 20.02 6.14
N ILE A 787 18.70 20.00 5.83
CA ILE A 787 19.55 18.80 5.95
C ILE A 787 19.87 18.60 7.44
N GLN A 788 19.59 17.42 7.99
CA GLN A 788 19.73 17.20 9.44
C GLN A 788 21.18 17.06 9.87
N VAL A 789 21.96 16.28 9.11
CA VAL A 789 23.39 16.06 9.38
C VAL A 789 24.11 16.06 8.05
N LEU A 790 25.22 16.79 7.97
CA LEU A 790 26.17 16.71 6.89
C LEU A 790 27.57 16.51 7.49
N LYS A 791 28.29 15.48 7.04
CA LYS A 791 29.63 15.16 7.55
C LYS A 791 30.57 14.77 6.40
N ARG A 792 31.71 15.46 6.26
CA ARG A 792 32.77 15.10 5.32
C ARG A 792 33.34 13.72 5.61
N LEU A 793 33.59 12.97 4.55
CA LEU A 793 34.30 11.69 4.59
C LEU A 793 35.77 11.92 4.28
N ALA A 794 36.65 11.19 4.97
CA ALA A 794 38.09 11.21 4.73
C ALA A 794 38.45 10.38 3.47
N VAL A 795 38.03 10.88 2.31
CA VAL A 795 38.25 10.28 1.00
C VAL A 795 38.75 11.33 0.02
N SER A 796 39.55 10.90 -0.96
CA SER A 796 40.27 11.79 -1.86
C SER A 796 39.51 12.18 -3.14
N ALA A 797 38.31 11.65 -3.36
CA ALA A 797 37.53 11.89 -4.58
C ALA A 797 36.03 11.63 -4.40
N ALA A 798 35.20 12.09 -5.34
CA ALA A 798 33.77 11.75 -5.42
C ALA A 798 33.56 10.37 -6.08
N PHE A 799 33.92 9.30 -5.37
CA PHE A 799 33.74 7.92 -5.84
C PHE A 799 32.25 7.59 -6.12
N HIS A 800 31.99 6.64 -7.03
CA HIS A 800 30.63 6.22 -7.41
C HIS A 800 29.77 7.33 -8.04
N THR A 801 30.42 8.29 -8.70
CA THR A 801 29.80 9.35 -9.50
C THR A 801 30.38 9.36 -10.91
N ARG A 802 29.85 10.21 -11.79
CA ARG A 802 30.41 10.41 -13.14
C ARG A 802 31.88 10.84 -13.16
N GLN A 803 32.46 11.30 -12.05
CA GLN A 803 33.91 11.57 -11.96
C GLN A 803 34.74 10.32 -12.32
N MET A 804 34.21 9.14 -12.06
CA MET A 804 34.92 7.88 -12.21
C MET A 804 34.74 7.24 -13.60
N GLU A 805 34.13 7.93 -14.57
CA GLU A 805 33.82 7.36 -15.90
C GLU A 805 35.04 6.73 -16.57
N SER A 806 36.20 7.40 -16.55
CA SER A 806 37.43 6.90 -17.18
C SER A 806 38.03 5.67 -16.49
N ALA A 807 37.62 5.37 -15.25
CA ALA A 807 38.02 4.14 -14.56
C ALA A 807 37.18 2.92 -14.98
N VAL A 808 35.97 3.12 -15.51
CA VAL A 808 35.06 2.04 -15.91
C VAL A 808 35.70 1.16 -16.97
N ASP A 809 36.29 1.76 -18.01
CA ASP A 809 36.89 1.02 -19.12
C ASP A 809 38.13 0.22 -18.68
N LYS A 810 38.95 0.78 -17.78
CA LYS A 810 40.13 0.09 -17.23
C LYS A 810 39.71 -1.13 -16.42
N VAL A 811 38.66 -1.00 -15.60
CA VAL A 811 38.12 -2.13 -14.82
C VAL A 811 37.48 -3.16 -15.73
N ALA A 812 36.68 -2.74 -16.73
CA ALA A 812 36.09 -3.65 -17.70
C ALA A 812 37.15 -4.43 -18.51
N GLN A 813 38.29 -3.80 -18.82
CA GLN A 813 39.44 -4.42 -19.48
C GLN A 813 40.09 -5.49 -18.59
N ALA A 814 40.26 -5.23 -17.30
CA ALA A 814 40.81 -6.21 -16.35
C ALA A 814 39.99 -7.52 -16.34
N PHE A 815 38.67 -7.45 -16.55
CA PHE A 815 37.81 -8.62 -16.63
C PHE A 815 37.91 -9.45 -17.93
N ARG A 816 38.55 -8.96 -19.00
CA ARG A 816 38.56 -9.65 -20.31
C ARG A 816 39.24 -11.01 -20.25
N ASN A 817 40.35 -11.09 -19.51
CA ASN A 817 41.19 -12.29 -19.45
C ASN A 817 40.95 -13.13 -18.20
N ILE A 818 39.93 -12.81 -17.41
CA ILE A 818 39.63 -13.47 -16.13
C ILE A 818 38.46 -14.42 -16.32
N GLU A 819 38.65 -15.67 -15.92
CA GLU A 819 37.58 -16.65 -15.92
C GLU A 819 36.60 -16.36 -14.78
N MET A 820 35.33 -16.18 -15.12
CA MET A 820 34.24 -16.11 -14.14
C MET A 820 33.64 -17.49 -13.97
N HIS A 821 33.50 -17.96 -12.74
CA HIS A 821 32.81 -19.21 -12.44
C HIS A 821 31.35 -18.97 -12.07
N ARG A 822 30.57 -20.05 -11.97
CA ARG A 822 29.19 -19.95 -11.51
C ARG A 822 29.17 -19.73 -9.99
N PRO A 823 28.31 -18.83 -9.48
CA PRO A 823 28.18 -18.61 -8.05
C PRO A 823 27.74 -19.89 -7.33
N VAL A 824 28.30 -20.15 -6.15
CA VAL A 824 27.82 -21.20 -5.23
C VAL A 824 26.80 -20.68 -4.23
N CYS A 825 26.70 -19.36 -4.06
CA CYS A 825 25.70 -18.68 -3.22
C CYS A 825 25.13 -17.45 -3.93
N ASN A 826 24.03 -16.88 -3.43
CA ASN A 826 23.45 -15.67 -4.03
C ASN A 826 24.36 -14.46 -3.78
N VAL A 827 24.96 -13.90 -4.84
CA VAL A 827 25.84 -12.71 -4.74
C VAL A 827 25.08 -11.45 -5.15
N TYR A 828 25.21 -10.37 -4.39
CA TYR A 828 24.45 -9.14 -4.58
C TYR A 828 25.23 -8.04 -5.29
N SER A 829 24.59 -7.37 -6.26
CA SER A 829 25.21 -6.27 -7.01
C SER A 829 24.92 -4.90 -6.40
N ASN A 830 25.98 -4.11 -6.17
CA ASN A 830 25.83 -2.72 -5.71
C ASN A 830 25.26 -1.79 -6.80
N TYR A 831 25.36 -2.15 -8.09
CA TYR A 831 24.84 -1.34 -9.18
C TYR A 831 23.31 -1.49 -9.33
N THR A 832 22.81 -2.73 -9.31
CA THR A 832 21.38 -3.02 -9.50
C THR A 832 20.59 -3.06 -8.20
N GLY A 833 21.26 -3.28 -7.06
CA GLY A 833 20.62 -3.50 -5.76
C GLY A 833 19.88 -4.83 -5.65
N LYS A 834 20.19 -5.79 -6.53
CA LYS A 834 19.56 -7.12 -6.63
C LYS A 834 20.63 -8.22 -6.71
N VAL A 835 20.19 -9.48 -6.66
CA VAL A 835 21.08 -10.63 -6.92
C VAL A 835 21.64 -10.57 -8.34
N MET A 836 22.93 -10.89 -8.47
CA MET A 836 23.65 -10.90 -9.73
C MET A 836 23.07 -11.96 -10.69
N SER A 837 23.08 -11.62 -11.98
CA SER A 837 22.68 -12.54 -13.04
C SER A 837 23.63 -13.75 -13.10
N SER A 838 23.09 -14.92 -13.44
CA SER A 838 23.90 -16.12 -13.70
C SER A 838 24.71 -16.04 -15.00
N LYS A 839 24.45 -15.04 -15.85
CA LYS A 839 25.21 -14.79 -17.09
C LYS A 839 26.49 -14.03 -16.77
N LYS A 840 27.64 -14.64 -17.11
CA LYS A 840 28.99 -14.08 -16.87
C LYS A 840 29.17 -12.64 -17.39
N GLY A 841 28.62 -12.32 -18.56
CA GLY A 841 28.72 -10.99 -19.18
C GLY A 841 28.01 -9.89 -18.37
N ASP A 842 26.85 -10.21 -17.79
CA ASP A 842 26.06 -9.26 -16.99
C ASP A 842 26.78 -8.91 -15.68
N VAL A 843 27.46 -9.89 -15.06
CA VAL A 843 28.24 -9.66 -13.83
C VAL A 843 29.40 -8.71 -14.09
N ARG A 844 30.19 -8.96 -15.15
CA ARG A 844 31.32 -8.09 -15.54
C ARG A 844 30.85 -6.66 -15.81
N GLY A 845 29.76 -6.51 -16.56
CA GLY A 845 29.18 -5.21 -16.86
C GLY A 845 28.69 -4.48 -15.61
N ALA A 846 28.02 -5.17 -14.70
CA ALA A 846 27.50 -4.59 -13.46
C ALA A 846 28.63 -4.14 -12.51
N VAL A 847 29.68 -4.94 -12.34
CA VAL A 847 30.83 -4.61 -11.47
C VAL A 847 31.67 -3.47 -12.05
N ALA A 848 31.81 -3.38 -13.38
CA ALA A 848 32.46 -2.24 -14.02
C ALA A 848 31.63 -0.95 -13.88
N LYS A 849 30.31 -1.01 -14.16
CA LYS A 849 29.40 0.14 -14.00
C LYS A 849 29.23 0.58 -12.54
N GLN A 850 29.48 -0.28 -11.57
CA GLN A 850 29.51 0.08 -10.16
C GLN A 850 30.47 1.25 -9.85
N VAL A 851 31.56 1.39 -10.62
CA VAL A 851 32.64 2.36 -10.35
C VAL A 851 32.16 3.81 -10.49
N ASN A 852 31.28 4.09 -11.45
CA ASN A 852 30.74 5.43 -11.74
C ASN A 852 29.26 5.61 -11.37
N SER A 853 28.63 4.60 -10.76
CA SER A 853 27.21 4.58 -10.44
C SER A 853 26.99 4.40 -8.95
N PRO A 854 25.85 4.86 -8.40
CA PRO A 854 25.63 4.82 -6.97
C PRO A 854 25.58 3.41 -6.39
N VAL A 855 26.21 3.21 -5.23
CA VAL A 855 26.16 1.98 -4.44
C VAL A 855 24.80 1.84 -3.77
N ARG A 856 24.03 0.83 -4.18
CA ARG A 856 22.67 0.53 -3.72
C ARG A 856 22.63 -0.38 -2.47
N TRP A 857 23.38 -0.01 -1.43
CA TRP A 857 23.52 -0.84 -0.21
C TRP A 857 22.22 -0.94 0.60
N GLU A 858 21.46 0.15 0.70
CA GLU A 858 20.12 0.16 1.29
C GLU A 858 19.21 -0.88 0.62
N GLN A 859 19.20 -0.92 -0.72
CA GLN A 859 18.34 -1.83 -1.48
C GLN A 859 18.74 -3.29 -1.30
N ILE A 860 20.03 -3.59 -1.19
CA ILE A 860 20.53 -4.94 -0.87
C ILE A 860 20.04 -5.38 0.51
N GLN A 861 20.20 -4.54 1.54
CA GLN A 861 19.73 -4.87 2.89
C GLN A 861 18.21 -5.03 2.94
N GLN A 862 17.46 -4.17 2.25
CA GLN A 862 16.00 -4.30 2.12
C GLN A 862 15.59 -5.58 1.38
N PHE A 863 16.38 -6.02 0.39
CA PHE A 863 16.14 -7.30 -0.27
C PHE A 863 16.36 -8.48 0.68
N LEU A 864 17.49 -8.51 1.39
CA LEU A 864 17.79 -9.53 2.39
C LEU A 864 16.73 -9.56 3.50
N PHE A 865 16.23 -8.38 3.90
CA PHE A 865 15.10 -8.28 4.83
C PHE A 865 13.84 -8.93 4.28
N ARG A 866 13.40 -8.53 3.08
CA ARG A 866 12.19 -9.07 2.43
C ARG A 866 12.26 -10.57 2.16
N LYS A 867 13.45 -11.08 1.84
CA LYS A 867 13.70 -12.51 1.60
C LYS A 867 13.31 -13.38 2.81
N HIS A 868 13.50 -12.86 4.03
CA HIS A 868 13.29 -13.59 5.28
C HIS A 868 12.21 -12.97 6.20
N GLN A 869 11.37 -12.05 5.68
CA GLN A 869 10.47 -11.23 6.50
C GLN A 869 9.39 -12.03 7.26
N ASN A 870 9.01 -13.20 6.73
CA ASN A 870 7.99 -14.09 7.29
C ASN A 870 8.60 -15.29 8.04
N GLU A 871 9.93 -15.32 8.18
CA GLU A 871 10.70 -16.46 8.67
C GLU A 871 11.66 -16.02 9.80
N VAL A 872 12.36 -16.98 10.41
CA VAL A 872 13.52 -16.67 11.25
C VAL A 872 14.59 -16.02 10.37
N PHE A 873 15.30 -15.02 10.86
CA PHE A 873 16.38 -14.41 10.09
C PHE A 873 17.62 -15.31 10.08
N PRO A 874 18.34 -15.42 8.96
CA PRO A 874 19.59 -16.19 8.90
C PRO A 874 20.68 -15.55 9.77
N ARG A 875 21.80 -16.26 9.96
CA ARG A 875 22.98 -15.72 10.63
C ARG A 875 23.70 -14.75 9.72
N PHE A 876 23.84 -13.50 10.14
CA PHE A 876 24.58 -12.47 9.40
C PHE A 876 26.00 -12.35 9.97
N TYR A 877 27.02 -12.55 9.15
CA TYR A 877 28.41 -12.35 9.53
C TYR A 877 28.99 -11.15 8.79
N GLU A 878 29.39 -10.08 9.50
CA GLU A 878 30.32 -9.09 8.91
C GLU A 878 31.73 -9.62 9.05
N VAL A 879 32.40 -9.84 7.90
CA VAL A 879 33.66 -10.55 7.82
C VAL A 879 34.76 -9.63 7.29
N GLY A 880 35.71 -9.30 8.18
CA GLY A 880 36.83 -8.42 7.86
C GLY A 880 36.96 -7.22 8.81
N PRO A 881 37.66 -6.15 8.38
CA PRO A 881 37.99 -5.04 9.25
C PRO A 881 36.78 -4.15 9.53
N GLY A 882 36.76 -3.48 10.69
CA GLY A 882 35.69 -2.54 11.08
C GLY A 882 34.38 -3.22 11.48
N ARG A 883 33.34 -2.42 11.77
CA ARG A 883 31.99 -2.88 12.20
C ARG A 883 30.87 -2.05 11.57
N GLN A 884 31.17 -1.45 10.42
CA GLN A 884 30.31 -0.44 9.82
C GLN A 884 29.06 -1.05 9.21
N LEU A 885 29.14 -2.28 8.68
CA LEU A 885 27.98 -2.92 8.07
C LEU A 885 26.96 -3.33 9.12
N GLY A 886 27.41 -3.83 10.27
CA GLY A 886 26.55 -4.14 11.41
C GLY A 886 25.84 -2.90 11.95
N ALA A 887 26.52 -1.76 12.01
CA ALA A 887 25.91 -0.49 12.37
C ALA A 887 24.84 -0.06 11.36
N MET A 888 25.10 -0.18 10.06
CA MET A 888 24.10 0.10 9.01
C MET A 888 22.93 -0.90 9.02
N LEU A 889 23.22 -2.16 9.29
CA LEU A 889 22.23 -3.22 9.40
C LEU A 889 21.32 -2.97 10.60
N PHE A 890 21.85 -2.52 11.73
CA PHE A 890 21.05 -2.12 12.89
C PHE A 890 20.10 -0.96 12.57
N GLN A 891 20.56 0.02 11.79
CA GLN A 891 19.71 1.14 11.34
C GLN A 891 18.64 0.71 10.34
N THR A 892 18.89 -0.37 9.59
CA THR A 892 17.94 -0.91 8.60
C THR A 892 16.93 -1.87 9.23
N SER A 893 17.38 -2.84 10.03
CA SER A 893 16.54 -3.83 10.68
C SER A 893 17.17 -4.34 11.97
N LYS A 894 16.54 -3.99 13.10
CA LYS A 894 16.89 -4.56 14.41
C LYS A 894 16.67 -6.07 14.48
N LYS A 895 15.78 -6.63 13.64
CA LYS A 895 15.52 -8.09 13.59
C LYS A 895 16.70 -8.82 12.96
N MET A 896 17.18 -8.37 11.80
CA MET A 896 18.38 -8.93 11.16
C MET A 896 19.61 -8.77 12.06
N HIS A 897 19.74 -7.61 12.71
CA HIS A 897 20.86 -7.34 13.61
C HIS A 897 20.88 -8.22 14.88
N LYS A 898 19.76 -8.83 15.30
CA LYS A 898 19.78 -9.79 16.42
C LYS A 898 20.61 -11.03 16.09
N ASN A 899 20.65 -11.43 14.82
CA ASN A 899 21.40 -12.58 14.33
C ASN A 899 22.71 -12.16 13.67
N TYR A 900 23.19 -10.95 13.97
CA TYR A 900 24.43 -10.40 13.45
C TYR A 900 25.61 -10.73 14.36
N THR A 901 26.70 -11.19 13.76
CA THR A 901 27.99 -11.42 14.40
C THR A 901 29.10 -10.73 13.61
N HIS A 902 30.03 -10.08 14.30
CA HIS A 902 31.23 -9.54 13.67
C HIS A 902 32.38 -10.54 13.81
N PHE A 903 32.96 -10.96 12.69
CA PHE A 903 34.20 -11.73 12.65
C PHE A 903 35.36 -10.83 12.19
N SER A 904 36.15 -10.37 13.15
CA SER A 904 37.28 -9.46 12.94
C SER A 904 38.50 -10.19 12.40
N CYS A 905 39.17 -9.60 11.41
CA CYS A 905 40.58 -9.87 11.10
C CYS A 905 41.53 -9.11 12.03
#